data_AF-A0A3N5HKJ3-F1
#
_entry.id   AF-A0A3N5HKJ3-F1
#
_cell.length_a   1.000
_cell.length_b   1.000
_cell.length_c   1.000
_cell.angle_alpha   90.00
_cell.angle_beta   90.00
_cell.angle_gamma   90.00
#
_symmetry.space_group_name_H-M   'P 1'
#
loop_
_entity.id
_entity.type
_entity.pdbx_description
1 polymer ?
#
loop_
_entity_poly.entity_id
_entity_poly.type
_entity_poly.pdbx_seq_one_letter_code
_entity_poly.pdbx_strand_id
1 'polypeptide(L)'
;MASHRQTASAAQSPILAEQQRLEEDAQRQRHWKRWGPYLSERAWGTVREDYSPHGTAWEAFPHDHARSRAYRWNEDGLGGICDRHQLICFAVALWNGRDPILKERIFGLTGNEGNHGEDVKECYFYLDSTPTHSYMKYLYKYPQAAFPYTQLVEENRRRGRHDPEFELIDSGVFDENRYFDVFVEYAKASPEDLCIRIQVVNRGPKQAELTLLPTIWYRNTWSWGSDIRRPRLRQGESTNQMSVIETQHDYYGLRRLLCEGEPTLLFTENETNSRRLYGDQEGARYVKDSFHDYVVQGEKDAVNPDHLGTKAAAQYVLTLAPGATKTIKLRFTNDAQSPGFAKQDFDTVFSTRLKEANEFYDSLAPSNLSEDAHRVQRQAFAGMLWSKQFYHYDVNRWLKGDPSMPEPPRERLHGRNSDWTHLYNSDVISMPDKWEYPWYAAWDLAFHCIPLALVDSTFAKEQLVLMLREWYMHPNGQIPAYEWAFGDVNPPVHAWAAWRIYKIEKKRKGVGDRVFLERVFHKLLLNFTWWVNRKDAEGKNIFQGGFLGLDNIGVFDRSAPLPTGGHIEQSDATSWMGMYCLNMLTIALELARDNRAYEDVASKFFEHFVYICRAMNNIGGEKIELWDREDGFFYDVLHLPNGATTHMKVRSMVGLIPLFAVETLDSELIDSLPRFKHRMQWFIENRPDFAQHLETQSQDGEVRRFLSLVNRDRLRSVLRYMLNEEEFLSPYGIRALSRYHNDHPYVVSVMGHEHRVDYEPAESSTGLFGGNSNWRGPIWFPVNYLLIES
;
A
#
# COMPACT_ATOMS: atom_id res chain seq x y z
N MET A 1 62.84 12.73 6.33
CA MET A 1 62.09 13.07 5.11
C MET A 1 60.64 12.74 5.36
N ALA A 2 59.82 13.76 5.59
CA ALA A 2 58.39 13.62 5.81
C ALA A 2 57.69 13.44 4.46
N SER A 3 56.97 12.34 4.26
CA SER A 3 56.04 12.20 3.14
C SER A 3 54.62 12.51 3.63
N HIS A 4 54.18 13.74 3.41
CA HIS A 4 52.76 14.10 3.47
C HIS A 4 52.02 13.30 2.39
N ARG A 5 51.25 12.28 2.79
CA ARG A 5 50.13 11.79 1.98
C ARG A 5 49.01 12.80 2.10
N GLN A 6 48.89 13.68 1.11
CA GLN A 6 47.66 14.43 0.87
C GLN A 6 46.55 13.41 0.64
N THR A 7 45.60 13.37 1.58
CA THR A 7 44.28 12.81 1.34
C THR A 7 43.66 13.62 0.20
N ALA A 8 43.54 13.01 -0.97
CA ALA A 8 42.72 13.55 -2.03
C ALA A 8 41.30 13.68 -1.47
N SER A 9 40.87 14.91 -1.26
CA SER A 9 39.46 15.26 -1.11
C SER A 9 38.72 14.64 -2.28
N ALA A 10 37.93 13.59 -2.03
CA ALA A 10 36.97 13.10 -3.00
C ALA A 10 36.03 14.27 -3.28
N ALA A 11 36.17 14.91 -4.44
CA ALA A 11 35.25 15.93 -4.89
C ALA A 11 33.84 15.35 -4.80
N GLN A 12 33.03 15.85 -3.86
CA GLN A 12 31.63 15.46 -3.75
C GLN A 12 31.00 15.73 -5.10
N SER A 13 30.49 14.68 -5.74
CA SER A 13 29.67 14.84 -6.95
C SER A 13 28.56 15.85 -6.65
N PRO A 14 28.24 16.76 -7.58
CA PRO A 14 27.20 17.75 -7.35
C PRO A 14 25.89 17.06 -6.97
N ILE A 15 25.23 17.56 -5.92
CA ILE A 15 23.93 17.04 -5.46
C ILE A 15 22.92 17.22 -6.60
N LEU A 16 22.20 16.15 -6.95
CA LEU A 16 21.20 16.19 -8.01
C LEU A 16 20.01 17.06 -7.57
N ALA A 17 19.35 17.74 -8.52
CA ALA A 17 18.25 18.66 -8.21
C ALA A 17 17.12 18.00 -7.40
N GLU A 18 16.77 16.76 -7.70
CA GLU A 18 15.74 16.02 -6.95
C GLU A 18 16.19 15.68 -5.51
N GLN A 19 17.47 15.36 -5.31
CA GLN A 19 18.03 15.12 -3.98
C GLN A 19 18.02 16.40 -3.14
N GLN A 20 18.38 17.54 -3.73
CA GLN A 20 18.29 18.83 -3.07
C GLN A 20 16.85 19.13 -2.61
N ARG A 21 15.84 18.87 -3.46
CA ARG A 21 14.43 19.07 -3.07
C ARG A 21 14.00 18.16 -1.92
N LEU A 22 14.48 16.92 -1.87
CA LEU A 22 14.23 16.01 -0.73
C LEU A 22 14.85 16.54 0.57
N GLU A 23 16.05 17.11 0.50
CA GLU A 23 16.71 17.73 1.65
C GLU A 23 15.97 18.99 2.12
N GLU A 24 15.57 19.87 1.20
CA GLU A 24 14.77 21.06 1.50
C GLU A 24 13.43 20.71 2.15
N ASP A 25 12.76 19.64 1.68
CA ASP A 25 11.49 19.15 2.24
C ASP A 25 11.67 18.52 3.62
N ALA A 26 12.69 17.67 3.79
CA ALA A 26 13.02 17.05 5.08
C ALA A 26 13.39 18.10 6.15
N GLN A 27 14.09 19.16 5.77
CA GLN A 27 14.44 20.29 6.63
C GLN A 27 13.30 21.30 6.80
N ARG A 28 12.15 21.08 6.15
CA ARG A 28 10.97 21.97 6.14
C ARG A 28 11.26 23.38 5.63
N GLN A 29 12.26 23.54 4.77
CA GLN A 29 12.57 24.81 4.10
C GLN A 29 11.63 25.07 2.93
N ARG A 30 11.32 24.01 2.16
CA ARG A 30 10.35 24.04 1.04
C ARG A 30 9.52 22.78 1.04
N HIS A 31 8.20 22.91 1.07
CA HIS A 31 7.28 21.78 1.19
C HIS A 31 6.96 21.15 -0.18
N TRP A 32 7.96 20.60 -0.86
CA TRP A 32 7.78 20.00 -2.19
C TRP A 32 6.72 18.90 -2.20
N LYS A 33 6.59 18.12 -1.13
CA LYS A 33 5.59 17.03 -1.03
C LYS A 33 4.20 17.51 -0.60
N ARG A 34 3.96 18.83 -0.50
CA ARG A 34 2.64 19.36 -0.13
C ARG A 34 1.56 18.92 -1.10
N TRP A 35 1.85 18.95 -2.39
CA TRP A 35 0.95 18.53 -3.47
C TRP A 35 1.49 17.24 -4.08
N GLY A 36 0.63 16.24 -4.23
CA GLY A 36 1.03 14.96 -4.80
C GLY A 36 -0.19 14.16 -5.23
N PRO A 37 0.03 12.94 -5.73
CA PRO A 37 -1.05 12.09 -6.21
C PRO A 37 -1.76 11.44 -5.03
N TYR A 38 -2.27 12.20 -4.06
CA TYR A 38 -2.81 11.63 -2.80
C TYR A 38 -4.31 11.35 -2.84
N LEU A 39 -4.96 11.59 -3.99
CA LEU A 39 -6.33 11.14 -4.25
C LEU A 39 -6.35 9.61 -4.43
N SER A 40 -7.44 8.99 -4.00
CA SER A 40 -7.67 7.58 -4.29
C SER A 40 -8.18 7.39 -5.72
N GLU A 41 -7.99 6.21 -6.30
CA GLU A 41 -8.72 5.84 -7.53
C GLU A 41 -10.14 5.36 -7.19
N ARG A 42 -10.37 4.94 -5.93
CA ARG A 42 -11.68 4.56 -5.37
C ARG A 42 -11.84 5.01 -3.92
N ALA A 43 -12.92 5.73 -3.60
CA ALA A 43 -13.30 6.05 -2.23
C ALA A 43 -14.64 5.43 -1.79
N TRP A 44 -15.47 4.99 -2.75
CA TRP A 44 -16.70 4.25 -2.49
C TRP A 44 -16.43 2.81 -2.04
N GLY A 45 -17.40 2.19 -1.37
CA GLY A 45 -17.31 0.79 -0.93
C GLY A 45 -16.28 0.51 0.18
N THR A 46 -15.83 1.52 0.92
CA THR A 46 -14.80 1.39 1.97
C THR A 46 -15.43 1.30 3.37
N VAL A 47 -14.73 0.68 4.32
CA VAL A 47 -15.22 0.53 5.71
C VAL A 47 -15.44 1.88 6.38
N ARG A 48 -14.53 2.83 6.18
CA ARG A 48 -14.68 4.19 6.71
C ARG A 48 -15.93 4.90 6.18
N GLU A 49 -16.38 4.61 4.97
CA GLU A 49 -17.62 5.16 4.40
C GLU A 49 -18.88 4.33 4.74
N ASP A 50 -18.74 3.24 5.51
CA ASP A 50 -19.84 2.35 5.90
C ASP A 50 -20.56 2.83 7.16
N TYR A 51 -21.83 3.18 6.99
CA TYR A 51 -22.76 3.57 8.06
C TYR A 51 -23.98 2.61 8.14
N SER A 52 -23.84 1.40 7.60
CA SER A 52 -24.86 0.34 7.66
C SER A 52 -24.86 -0.38 9.03
N PRO A 53 -25.97 -1.05 9.42
CA PRO A 53 -26.03 -1.81 10.67
C PRO A 53 -25.17 -3.08 10.70
N HIS A 54 -24.83 -3.64 9.54
CA HIS A 54 -24.21 -4.97 9.46
C HIS A 54 -22.81 -4.99 8.85
N GLY A 55 -22.21 -3.83 8.60
CA GLY A 55 -20.88 -3.79 8.01
C GLY A 55 -20.88 -4.12 6.51
N THR A 56 -21.92 -3.77 5.77
CA THR A 56 -22.04 -4.05 4.33
C THR A 56 -21.51 -2.86 3.52
N ALA A 57 -20.20 -2.63 3.58
CA ALA A 57 -19.56 -1.41 3.05
C ALA A 57 -19.81 -1.18 1.56
N TRP A 58 -19.73 -2.26 0.76
CA TRP A 58 -19.95 -2.23 -0.68
C TRP A 58 -21.38 -1.80 -1.05
N GLU A 59 -22.39 -2.30 -0.34
CA GLU A 59 -23.80 -1.96 -0.55
C GLU A 59 -24.19 -0.61 0.08
N ALA A 60 -23.52 -0.20 1.17
CA ALA A 60 -23.84 1.02 1.90
C ALA A 60 -23.46 2.29 1.12
N PHE A 61 -22.36 2.23 0.37
CA PHE A 61 -21.91 3.31 -0.50
C PHE A 61 -21.36 2.75 -1.82
N PRO A 62 -22.24 2.29 -2.72
CA PRO A 62 -21.84 1.68 -3.99
C PRO A 62 -21.34 2.73 -4.99
N HIS A 63 -20.70 2.26 -6.07
CA HIS A 63 -20.23 3.11 -7.17
C HIS A 63 -21.33 4.04 -7.73
N ASP A 64 -22.59 3.59 -7.79
CA ASP A 64 -23.68 4.41 -8.31
C ASP A 64 -23.87 5.71 -7.52
N HIS A 65 -23.73 5.63 -6.19
CA HIS A 65 -23.86 6.78 -5.30
C HIS A 65 -22.63 7.69 -5.34
N ALA A 66 -21.44 7.19 -5.73
CA ALA A 66 -20.16 7.90 -5.69
C ALA A 66 -20.17 9.27 -6.39
N ARG A 67 -20.94 9.40 -7.49
CA ARG A 67 -21.06 10.67 -8.23
C ARG A 67 -21.97 11.69 -7.54
N SER A 68 -22.94 11.21 -6.77
CA SER A 68 -24.01 12.03 -6.18
C SER A 68 -23.83 12.28 -4.68
N ARG A 69 -23.01 11.49 -3.99
CA ARG A 69 -22.80 11.57 -2.53
C ARG A 69 -21.41 12.12 -2.21
N ALA A 70 -21.33 13.11 -1.35
CA ALA A 70 -20.05 13.63 -0.85
C ALA A 70 -19.39 12.59 0.08
N TYR A 71 -18.08 12.44 -0.04
CA TYR A 71 -17.31 11.53 0.82
C TYR A 71 -16.98 12.22 2.14
N ARG A 72 -16.98 11.45 3.22
CA ARG A 72 -16.71 11.97 4.57
C ARG A 72 -15.23 11.97 4.90
N TRP A 73 -14.53 10.91 4.50
CA TRP A 73 -13.22 10.60 5.03
C TRP A 73 -12.11 10.99 4.07
N ASN A 74 -12.28 10.73 2.77
CA ASN A 74 -11.33 11.07 1.72
C ASN A 74 -12.05 11.53 0.43
N GLU A 75 -11.36 11.57 -0.71
CA GLU A 75 -11.87 11.87 -2.04
C GLU A 75 -11.17 10.96 -3.07
N ASP A 76 -11.83 10.74 -4.22
CA ASP A 76 -11.28 10.03 -5.37
C ASP A 76 -11.26 10.89 -6.64
N GLY A 77 -10.45 10.50 -7.63
CA GLY A 77 -10.44 11.18 -8.93
C GLY A 77 -9.39 10.65 -9.89
N LEU A 78 -9.76 10.59 -11.17
CA LEU A 78 -8.94 10.03 -12.25
C LEU A 78 -7.64 10.83 -12.47
N GLY A 79 -6.49 10.17 -12.29
CA GLY A 79 -5.17 10.76 -12.52
C GLY A 79 -4.89 12.02 -11.68
N GLY A 80 -5.57 12.14 -10.53
CA GLY A 80 -5.67 13.38 -9.78
C GLY A 80 -4.55 13.63 -8.76
N ILE A 81 -4.50 14.88 -8.30
CA ILE A 81 -3.63 15.35 -7.22
C ILE A 81 -4.45 16.06 -6.14
N CYS A 82 -3.90 16.11 -4.93
CA CYS A 82 -4.41 16.99 -3.88
C CYS A 82 -3.28 17.44 -2.98
N ASP A 83 -3.58 18.37 -2.06
CA ASP A 83 -2.65 18.62 -0.97
C ASP A 83 -2.62 17.44 0.02
N ARG A 84 -1.59 17.37 0.87
CA ARG A 84 -1.39 16.30 1.85
C ARG A 84 -2.47 16.18 2.95
N HIS A 85 -3.38 17.14 3.05
CA HIS A 85 -4.57 17.09 3.92
C HIS A 85 -5.87 16.89 3.12
N GLN A 86 -5.75 16.75 1.80
CA GLN A 86 -6.83 16.58 0.83
C GLN A 86 -7.94 17.61 1.03
N LEU A 87 -7.56 18.88 1.15
CA LEU A 87 -8.51 19.99 1.24
C LEU A 87 -8.83 20.52 -0.15
N ILE A 88 -7.83 20.64 -1.01
CA ILE A 88 -7.96 21.05 -2.42
C ILE A 88 -7.58 19.87 -3.30
N CYS A 89 -8.52 19.46 -4.14
CA CYS A 89 -8.40 18.32 -5.03
C CYS A 89 -8.49 18.77 -6.48
N PHE A 90 -7.75 18.10 -7.36
CA PHE A 90 -7.80 18.28 -8.80
C PHE A 90 -7.71 16.94 -9.52
N ALA A 91 -8.56 16.71 -10.51
CA ALA A 91 -8.55 15.52 -11.36
C ALA A 91 -9.18 15.82 -12.72
N VAL A 92 -9.11 14.86 -13.64
CA VAL A 92 -9.79 14.98 -14.94
C VAL A 92 -11.12 14.22 -14.93
N ALA A 93 -12.13 14.78 -15.58
CA ALA A 93 -13.36 14.09 -15.92
C ALA A 93 -13.55 14.06 -17.44
N LEU A 94 -14.13 12.98 -17.96
CA LEU A 94 -14.21 12.70 -19.39
C LEU A 94 -15.62 12.26 -19.81
N TRP A 95 -16.02 12.61 -21.03
CA TRP A 95 -17.21 12.07 -21.67
C TRP A 95 -16.99 11.91 -23.17
N ASN A 96 -17.14 10.70 -23.68
CA ASN A 96 -16.97 10.36 -25.10
C ASN A 96 -18.22 10.65 -25.96
N GLY A 97 -19.23 11.34 -25.40
CA GLY A 97 -20.50 11.62 -26.05
C GLY A 97 -21.51 10.45 -26.03
N ARG A 98 -21.15 9.32 -25.42
CA ARG A 98 -21.94 8.07 -25.44
C ARG A 98 -22.11 7.42 -24.08
N ASP A 99 -21.16 7.62 -23.18
CA ASP A 99 -21.22 7.03 -21.84
C ASP A 99 -22.45 7.52 -21.08
N PRO A 100 -23.12 6.61 -20.34
CA PRO A 100 -24.30 6.96 -19.55
C PRO A 100 -23.96 7.78 -18.31
N ILE A 101 -22.67 7.88 -17.94
CA ILE A 101 -22.19 8.64 -16.79
C ILE A 101 -20.93 9.43 -17.16
N LEU A 102 -20.67 10.51 -16.43
CA LEU A 102 -19.42 11.25 -16.57
C LEU A 102 -18.28 10.42 -15.96
N LYS A 103 -17.20 10.17 -16.71
CA LYS A 103 -16.06 9.40 -16.23
C LYS A 103 -15.17 10.28 -15.35
N GLU A 104 -15.49 10.32 -14.06
CA GLU A 104 -14.74 11.07 -13.04
C GLU A 104 -13.74 10.22 -12.25
N ARG A 105 -13.94 8.89 -12.26
CA ARG A 105 -13.21 7.92 -11.43
C ARG A 105 -13.16 6.55 -12.09
N ILE A 106 -12.25 5.71 -11.63
CA ILE A 106 -12.07 4.34 -12.08
C ILE A 106 -13.24 3.46 -11.63
N PHE A 107 -13.82 2.73 -12.57
CA PHE A 107 -14.89 1.75 -12.33
C PHE A 107 -14.32 0.35 -12.07
N GLY A 108 -15.07 -0.45 -11.31
CA GLY A 108 -14.83 -1.87 -11.13
C GLY A 108 -15.91 -2.50 -10.27
N LEU A 109 -15.74 -3.78 -9.96
CA LEU A 109 -16.70 -4.61 -9.27
C LEU A 109 -16.40 -4.65 -7.77
N THR A 110 -17.45 -4.68 -6.95
CA THR A 110 -17.34 -4.99 -5.52
C THR A 110 -17.03 -6.48 -5.30
N GLY A 111 -16.62 -6.86 -4.09
CA GLY A 111 -16.35 -8.25 -3.74
C GLY A 111 -17.54 -9.21 -3.91
N ASN A 112 -18.77 -8.68 -3.88
CA ASN A 112 -19.99 -9.46 -4.13
C ASN A 112 -20.39 -9.51 -5.62
N GLU A 113 -19.71 -8.76 -6.49
CA GLU A 113 -20.02 -8.66 -7.92
C GLU A 113 -19.03 -9.40 -8.81
N GLY A 114 -17.74 -9.41 -8.46
CA GLY A 114 -16.75 -10.21 -9.18
C GLY A 114 -16.86 -11.69 -8.81
N ASN A 115 -16.62 -12.56 -9.77
CA ASN A 115 -16.57 -14.00 -9.53
C ASN A 115 -15.35 -14.37 -8.66
N HIS A 116 -14.28 -13.57 -8.68
CA HIS A 116 -13.13 -13.74 -7.80
C HIS A 116 -13.00 -12.70 -6.69
N GLY A 117 -13.71 -11.57 -6.74
CA GLY A 117 -13.76 -10.60 -5.67
C GLY A 117 -13.85 -9.17 -6.19
N GLU A 118 -13.20 -8.22 -5.51
CA GLU A 118 -13.08 -6.84 -6.02
C GLU A 118 -12.21 -6.82 -7.30
N ASP A 119 -12.62 -6.09 -8.33
CA ASP A 119 -12.01 -6.26 -9.65
C ASP A 119 -12.11 -4.98 -10.48
N VAL A 120 -10.96 -4.38 -10.81
CA VAL A 120 -10.90 -3.11 -11.52
C VAL A 120 -11.12 -3.30 -13.02
N LYS A 121 -12.14 -2.64 -13.59
CA LYS A 121 -12.54 -2.85 -14.99
C LYS A 121 -12.06 -1.75 -15.93
N GLU A 122 -10.87 -1.21 -15.69
CA GLU A 122 -10.34 -0.04 -16.39
C GLU A 122 -8.86 -0.22 -16.73
N CYS A 123 -8.39 0.44 -17.78
CA CYS A 123 -6.99 0.40 -18.17
C CYS A 123 -6.30 1.74 -17.91
N TYR A 124 -5.50 1.80 -16.84
CA TYR A 124 -4.69 2.96 -16.47
C TYR A 124 -3.28 2.57 -16.04
N PHE A 125 -2.34 3.51 -16.18
CA PHE A 125 -0.93 3.25 -15.97
C PHE A 125 -0.23 4.43 -15.29
N TYR A 126 0.47 4.14 -14.22
CA TYR A 126 1.46 5.04 -13.64
C TYR A 126 2.74 4.96 -14.49
N LEU A 127 3.06 6.03 -15.22
CA LEU A 127 4.17 6.02 -16.17
C LEU A 127 5.45 6.61 -15.58
N ASP A 128 5.33 7.65 -14.74
CA ASP A 128 6.48 8.31 -14.13
C ASP A 128 6.08 9.11 -12.89
N SER A 129 6.98 9.24 -11.93
CA SER A 129 6.86 10.18 -10.80
C SER A 129 8.21 10.31 -10.12
N THR A 130 8.65 11.53 -9.79
CA THR A 130 9.78 11.74 -8.86
C THR A 130 9.32 11.69 -7.40
N PRO A 131 10.19 11.42 -6.40
CA PRO A 131 9.78 11.28 -5.00
C PRO A 131 9.21 12.55 -4.36
N THR A 132 9.59 13.74 -4.86
CA THR A 132 8.98 15.02 -4.47
C THR A 132 7.75 15.37 -5.32
N HIS A 133 7.35 14.49 -6.23
CA HIS A 133 6.26 14.71 -7.19
C HIS A 133 6.49 15.98 -8.03
N SER A 134 7.76 16.32 -8.26
CA SER A 134 8.19 17.47 -9.07
C SER A 134 7.99 17.24 -10.57
N TYR A 135 7.97 15.98 -10.99
CA TYR A 135 7.46 15.49 -12.27
C TYR A 135 6.57 14.28 -12.02
N MET A 136 5.45 14.16 -12.73
CA MET A 136 4.57 12.99 -12.73
C MET A 136 3.90 12.79 -14.09
N LYS A 137 3.63 11.53 -14.44
CA LYS A 137 2.93 11.14 -15.67
C LYS A 137 2.02 9.93 -15.46
N TYR A 138 0.77 10.09 -15.86
CA TYR A 138 -0.30 9.10 -15.80
C TYR A 138 -0.90 8.91 -17.20
N LEU A 139 -1.41 7.71 -17.49
CA LEU A 139 -2.14 7.39 -18.72
C LEU A 139 -3.43 6.66 -18.37
N TYR A 140 -4.54 7.12 -18.95
CA TYR A 140 -5.82 6.41 -18.97
C TYR A 140 -6.24 6.10 -20.40
N LYS A 141 -6.77 4.89 -20.63
CA LYS A 141 -7.31 4.46 -21.92
C LYS A 141 -8.83 4.52 -21.87
N TYR A 142 -9.42 5.51 -22.53
CA TYR A 142 -10.85 5.74 -22.49
C TYR A 142 -11.53 5.30 -23.80
N PRO A 143 -12.51 4.38 -23.77
CA PRO A 143 -13.15 3.91 -24.99
C PRO A 143 -13.93 5.01 -25.75
N GLN A 144 -14.00 4.88 -27.08
CA GLN A 144 -14.82 5.76 -27.93
C GLN A 144 -16.28 5.32 -28.00
N ALA A 145 -16.55 4.04 -27.76
CA ALA A 145 -17.90 3.52 -27.58
C ALA A 145 -18.36 3.72 -26.13
N ALA A 146 -19.68 3.60 -25.88
CA ALA A 146 -20.20 3.63 -24.53
C ALA A 146 -19.52 2.54 -23.68
N PHE A 147 -19.05 2.91 -22.51
CA PHE A 147 -18.39 2.01 -21.58
C PHE A 147 -19.35 0.90 -21.11
N PRO A 148 -18.96 -0.38 -21.15
CA PRO A 148 -19.88 -1.52 -21.03
C PRO A 148 -20.20 -1.90 -19.57
N TYR A 149 -20.61 -0.95 -18.72
CA TYR A 149 -20.85 -1.17 -17.28
C TYR A 149 -21.76 -2.36 -16.98
N THR A 150 -22.93 -2.42 -17.61
CA THR A 150 -23.93 -3.48 -17.37
C THR A 150 -23.39 -4.84 -17.79
N GLN A 151 -22.74 -4.94 -18.94
CA GLN A 151 -22.16 -6.20 -19.42
C GLN A 151 -21.08 -6.71 -18.48
N LEU A 152 -20.20 -5.83 -17.99
CA LEU A 152 -19.14 -6.18 -17.05
C LEU A 152 -19.71 -6.75 -15.74
N VAL A 153 -20.76 -6.12 -15.20
CA VAL A 153 -21.40 -6.59 -13.96
C VAL A 153 -22.17 -7.89 -14.19
N GLU A 154 -23.00 -7.97 -15.23
CA GLU A 154 -23.86 -9.14 -15.48
C GLU A 154 -23.08 -10.39 -15.84
N GLU A 155 -22.04 -10.27 -16.68
CA GLU A 155 -21.24 -11.41 -17.11
C GLU A 155 -20.39 -11.97 -15.95
N ASN A 156 -19.78 -11.11 -15.13
CA ASN A 156 -19.01 -11.58 -13.97
C ASN A 156 -19.91 -12.20 -12.89
N ARG A 157 -21.13 -11.67 -12.66
CA ARG A 157 -22.11 -12.31 -11.77
C ARG A 157 -22.60 -13.67 -12.26
N ARG A 158 -22.60 -13.90 -13.59
CA ARG A 158 -23.00 -15.18 -14.19
C ARG A 158 -21.91 -16.25 -14.05
N ARG A 159 -20.64 -15.82 -14.02
CA ARG A 159 -19.47 -16.69 -13.93
C ARG A 159 -19.28 -17.25 -12.53
N GLY A 160 -18.83 -18.50 -12.46
CA GLY A 160 -18.44 -19.14 -11.20
C GLY A 160 -16.97 -18.94 -10.87
N ARG A 161 -16.55 -19.47 -9.72
CA ARG A 161 -15.15 -19.51 -9.25
C ARG A 161 -14.21 -20.35 -10.13
N HIS A 162 -14.75 -21.08 -11.12
CA HIS A 162 -13.94 -21.88 -12.06
C HIS A 162 -13.81 -21.23 -13.44
N ASP A 163 -14.52 -20.12 -13.67
CA ASP A 163 -14.41 -19.35 -14.90
C ASP A 163 -13.39 -18.22 -14.67
N PRO A 164 -12.64 -17.80 -15.71
CA PRO A 164 -11.81 -16.61 -15.62
C PRO A 164 -12.67 -15.36 -15.47
N GLU A 165 -12.10 -14.28 -14.94
CA GLU A 165 -12.75 -12.95 -14.91
C GLU A 165 -13.10 -12.49 -16.33
N PHE A 166 -14.20 -11.75 -16.49
CA PHE A 166 -14.54 -11.08 -17.74
C PHE A 166 -14.02 -9.65 -17.71
N GLU A 167 -13.01 -9.37 -18.53
CA GLU A 167 -12.29 -8.10 -18.53
C GLU A 167 -12.84 -7.07 -19.52
N LEU A 168 -12.47 -5.80 -19.32
CA LEU A 168 -12.84 -4.72 -20.24
C LEU A 168 -12.43 -5.03 -21.69
N ILE A 169 -11.27 -5.67 -21.88
CA ILE A 169 -10.78 -6.04 -23.22
C ILE A 169 -11.65 -7.10 -23.89
N ASP A 170 -12.27 -8.00 -23.12
CA ASP A 170 -13.12 -9.07 -23.63
C ASP A 170 -14.46 -8.56 -24.18
N SER A 171 -14.86 -7.34 -23.79
CA SER A 171 -16.07 -6.69 -24.30
C SER A 171 -15.97 -6.25 -25.77
N GLY A 172 -14.77 -6.21 -26.35
CA GLY A 172 -14.51 -5.67 -27.69
C GLY A 172 -14.54 -4.14 -27.77
N VAL A 173 -14.68 -3.43 -26.65
CA VAL A 173 -14.78 -1.95 -26.66
C VAL A 173 -13.52 -1.26 -27.19
N PHE A 174 -12.38 -1.96 -27.19
CA PHE A 174 -11.10 -1.49 -27.71
C PHE A 174 -10.75 -2.01 -29.11
N ASP A 175 -11.65 -2.78 -29.75
CA ASP A 175 -11.43 -3.31 -31.09
C ASP A 175 -11.07 -2.21 -32.09
N GLU A 176 -10.17 -2.53 -33.02
CA GLU A 176 -9.61 -1.57 -34.00
C GLU A 176 -8.93 -0.34 -33.35
N ASN A 177 -8.47 -0.44 -32.10
CA ASN A 177 -7.90 0.65 -31.31
C ASN A 177 -8.88 1.82 -31.07
N ARG A 178 -10.18 1.54 -30.93
CA ARG A 178 -11.24 2.56 -30.73
C ARG A 178 -11.26 3.15 -29.31
N TYR A 179 -10.17 3.78 -28.93
CA TYR A 179 -10.02 4.47 -27.64
C TYR A 179 -9.24 5.78 -27.78
N PHE A 180 -9.29 6.58 -26.73
CA PHE A 180 -8.42 7.72 -26.51
C PHE A 180 -7.32 7.33 -25.53
N ASP A 181 -6.06 7.61 -25.85
CA ASP A 181 -5.05 7.73 -24.79
C ASP A 181 -5.18 9.12 -24.18
N VAL A 182 -5.38 9.19 -22.86
CA VAL A 182 -5.44 10.43 -22.08
C VAL A 182 -4.25 10.45 -21.14
N PHE A 183 -3.22 11.21 -21.52
CA PHE A 183 -2.07 11.46 -20.66
C PHE A 183 -2.34 12.65 -19.75
N VAL A 184 -2.05 12.49 -18.46
CA VAL A 184 -2.07 13.57 -17.48
C VAL A 184 -0.67 13.72 -16.91
N GLU A 185 -0.06 14.89 -17.09
CA GLU A 185 1.30 15.18 -16.67
C GLU A 185 1.35 16.41 -15.78
N TYR A 186 2.20 16.34 -14.75
CA TYR A 186 2.42 17.42 -13.79
C TYR A 186 3.90 17.77 -13.74
N ALA A 187 4.21 19.06 -13.70
CA ALA A 187 5.56 19.57 -13.48
C ALA A 187 5.53 20.77 -12.53
N LYS A 188 6.30 20.72 -11.44
CA LYS A 188 6.36 21.82 -10.46
C LYS A 188 7.41 22.85 -10.87
N ALA A 189 7.01 24.10 -11.02
CA ALA A 189 7.96 25.22 -11.09
C ALA A 189 8.50 25.55 -9.69
N SER A 190 7.62 25.46 -8.68
CA SER A 190 7.92 25.60 -7.25
C SER A 190 6.97 24.71 -6.42
N PRO A 191 7.12 24.62 -5.09
CA PRO A 191 6.17 23.89 -4.24
C PRO A 191 4.71 24.36 -4.36
N GLU A 192 4.45 25.62 -4.76
CA GLU A 192 3.10 26.19 -4.88
C GLU A 192 2.70 26.52 -6.33
N ASP A 193 3.47 26.06 -7.31
CA ASP A 193 3.25 26.38 -8.72
C ASP A 193 3.40 25.13 -9.59
N LEU A 194 2.26 24.62 -10.06
CA LEU A 194 2.12 23.34 -10.76
C LEU A 194 1.65 23.60 -12.19
N CYS A 195 2.47 23.24 -13.16
CA CYS A 195 2.09 23.14 -14.56
C CYS A 195 1.43 21.77 -14.82
N ILE A 196 0.28 21.77 -15.48
CA ILE A 196 -0.53 20.58 -15.76
C ILE A 196 -0.71 20.48 -17.27
N ARG A 197 -0.34 19.35 -17.86
CA ARG A 197 -0.47 19.07 -19.29
C ARG A 197 -1.35 17.85 -19.48
N ILE A 198 -2.47 18.03 -20.19
CA ILE A 198 -3.37 16.93 -20.55
C ILE A 198 -3.27 16.74 -22.06
N GLN A 199 -2.85 15.55 -22.48
CA GLN A 199 -2.73 15.21 -23.90
C GLN A 199 -3.69 14.08 -24.24
N VAL A 200 -4.55 14.32 -25.22
CA VAL A 200 -5.53 13.34 -25.72
C VAL A 200 -5.12 12.93 -27.13
N VAL A 201 -5.00 11.61 -27.36
CA VAL A 201 -4.71 11.02 -28.67
C VAL A 201 -5.87 10.14 -29.09
N ASN A 202 -6.47 10.42 -30.24
CA ASN A 202 -7.44 9.50 -30.85
C ASN A 202 -6.69 8.34 -31.52
N ARG A 203 -6.75 7.14 -30.94
CA ARG A 203 -6.12 5.93 -31.51
C ARG A 203 -6.98 5.24 -32.56
N GLY A 204 -8.26 5.55 -32.59
CA GLY A 204 -9.24 4.92 -33.47
C GLY A 204 -9.12 5.37 -34.92
N PRO A 205 -9.76 4.62 -35.84
CA PRO A 205 -9.66 4.85 -37.28
C PRO A 205 -10.59 5.96 -37.79
N LYS A 206 -11.42 6.55 -36.92
CA LYS A 206 -12.43 7.57 -37.28
C LYS A 206 -12.27 8.82 -36.42
N GLN A 207 -12.76 9.94 -36.94
CA GLN A 207 -12.92 11.15 -36.13
C GLN A 207 -13.84 10.87 -34.94
N ALA A 208 -13.46 11.36 -33.77
CA ALA A 208 -14.21 11.17 -32.53
C ALA A 208 -14.20 12.46 -31.70
N GLU A 209 -15.27 12.68 -30.95
CA GLU A 209 -15.41 13.79 -30.02
C GLU A 209 -15.14 13.32 -28.59
N LEU A 210 -14.48 14.17 -27.81
CA LEU A 210 -14.27 13.96 -26.38
C LEU A 210 -14.52 15.28 -25.64
N THR A 211 -15.39 15.26 -24.65
CA THR A 211 -15.49 16.34 -23.67
C THR A 211 -14.52 16.06 -22.53
N LEU A 212 -13.60 16.99 -22.29
CA LEU A 212 -12.61 16.97 -21.21
C LEU A 212 -12.94 18.07 -20.19
N LEU A 213 -12.99 17.69 -18.92
CA LEU A 213 -13.29 18.58 -17.79
C LEU A 213 -12.20 18.45 -16.71
N PRO A 214 -11.08 19.20 -16.80
CA PRO A 214 -10.18 19.34 -15.66
C PRO A 214 -10.94 20.05 -14.54
N THR A 215 -11.05 19.37 -13.41
CA THR A 215 -11.97 19.71 -12.32
C THR A 215 -11.18 19.96 -11.05
N ILE A 216 -11.46 21.08 -10.38
CA ILE A 216 -10.92 21.44 -9.07
C ILE A 216 -12.07 21.49 -8.05
N TRP A 217 -11.86 20.96 -6.86
CA TRP A 217 -12.87 21.00 -5.79
C TRP A 217 -12.26 20.99 -4.41
N TYR A 218 -13.08 21.37 -3.44
CA TYR A 218 -12.77 21.19 -2.03
C TYR A 218 -13.38 19.88 -1.51
N ARG A 219 -12.61 19.11 -0.74
CA ARG A 219 -13.19 17.98 0.02
C ARG A 219 -14.25 18.53 0.95
N ASN A 220 -15.41 17.89 0.99
CA ASN A 220 -16.50 18.36 1.85
C ASN A 220 -16.13 18.12 3.31
N THR A 221 -15.82 19.18 4.05
CA THR A 221 -15.58 19.12 5.50
C THR A 221 -16.65 19.85 6.31
N TRP A 222 -17.53 20.60 5.64
CA TRP A 222 -18.45 21.54 6.28
C TRP A 222 -19.84 20.94 6.56
N SER A 223 -20.24 19.90 5.83
CA SER A 223 -21.58 19.30 5.96
C SER A 223 -21.73 18.36 7.16
N TRP A 224 -20.67 18.18 7.97
CA TRP A 224 -20.59 17.19 9.05
C TRP A 224 -20.68 17.78 10.47
N GLY A 225 -20.81 19.10 10.61
CA GLY A 225 -21.14 19.78 11.87
C GLY A 225 -19.98 20.01 12.85
N SER A 226 -18.74 19.64 12.52
CA SER A 226 -17.55 19.93 13.34
C SER A 226 -16.84 21.24 12.94
N ASP A 227 -16.85 21.57 11.65
CA ASP A 227 -16.34 22.81 11.10
C ASP A 227 -17.38 23.31 10.11
N ILE A 228 -17.77 24.58 10.17
CA ILE A 228 -18.79 25.15 9.27
C ILE A 228 -18.17 26.09 8.22
N ARG A 229 -16.83 26.25 8.25
CA ARG A 229 -16.13 27.13 7.32
C ARG A 229 -16.19 26.53 5.93
N ARG A 230 -16.75 27.31 5.00
CA ARG A 230 -16.95 26.88 3.62
C ARG A 230 -15.97 27.62 2.70
N PRO A 231 -15.08 26.90 2.00
CA PRO A 231 -14.19 27.51 1.03
C PRO A 231 -14.98 27.93 -0.22
N ARG A 232 -14.35 28.71 -1.11
CA ARG A 232 -15.04 29.25 -2.29
C ARG A 232 -14.18 29.16 -3.54
N LEU A 233 -14.79 28.69 -4.61
CA LEU A 233 -14.34 28.80 -5.98
C LEU A 233 -15.18 29.87 -6.68
N ARG A 234 -14.54 30.67 -7.52
CA ARG A 234 -15.23 31.64 -8.39
C ARG A 234 -14.52 31.85 -9.70
N GLN A 235 -15.22 32.36 -10.70
CA GLN A 235 -14.58 32.86 -11.91
C GLN A 235 -13.71 34.09 -11.60
N GLY A 236 -12.46 34.07 -12.06
CA GLY A 236 -11.52 35.18 -12.00
C GLY A 236 -11.45 35.94 -13.33
N GLU A 237 -10.60 36.97 -13.35
CA GLU A 237 -10.34 37.76 -14.56
C GLU A 237 -9.75 36.88 -15.67
N SER A 238 -10.50 36.76 -16.77
CA SER A 238 -10.18 35.91 -17.92
C SER A 238 -9.87 36.75 -19.15
N THR A 239 -9.10 36.19 -20.07
CA THR A 239 -8.73 36.78 -21.38
C THR A 239 -9.00 35.76 -22.47
N ASN A 240 -8.92 36.17 -23.74
CA ASN A 240 -9.12 35.25 -24.88
C ASN A 240 -8.08 34.11 -24.97
N GLN A 241 -7.00 34.18 -24.18
CA GLN A 241 -5.96 33.16 -24.15
C GLN A 241 -5.97 32.34 -22.85
N MET A 242 -6.76 32.73 -21.86
CA MET A 242 -6.73 32.15 -20.53
C MET A 242 -8.02 32.42 -19.76
N SER A 243 -8.67 31.36 -19.30
CA SER A 243 -9.78 31.40 -18.36
C SER A 243 -9.29 31.09 -16.94
N VAL A 244 -9.87 31.74 -15.92
CA VAL A 244 -9.36 31.65 -14.54
C VAL A 244 -10.44 31.19 -13.57
N ILE A 245 -10.10 30.18 -12.76
CA ILE A 245 -10.85 29.79 -11.56
C ILE A 245 -10.03 30.22 -10.35
N GLU A 246 -10.57 31.11 -9.53
CA GLU A 246 -9.98 31.51 -8.26
C GLU A 246 -10.45 30.58 -7.14
N THR A 247 -9.53 30.25 -6.23
CA THR A 247 -9.77 29.38 -5.08
C THR A 247 -9.43 30.14 -3.82
N GLN A 248 -10.36 30.21 -2.86
CA GLN A 248 -10.16 30.85 -1.56
C GLN A 248 -10.45 29.84 -0.45
N HIS A 249 -9.41 29.52 0.33
CA HIS A 249 -9.49 28.62 1.48
C HIS A 249 -8.79 29.23 2.69
N ASP A 250 -9.31 29.04 3.90
CA ASP A 250 -8.79 29.69 5.10
C ASP A 250 -7.32 29.35 5.39
N TYR A 251 -6.95 28.09 5.23
CA TYR A 251 -5.56 27.64 5.44
C TYR A 251 -4.60 28.03 4.29
N TYR A 252 -5.05 27.96 3.04
CA TYR A 252 -4.18 28.15 1.87
C TYR A 252 -4.19 29.59 1.33
N GLY A 253 -5.19 30.39 1.67
CA GLY A 253 -5.44 31.69 1.09
C GLY A 253 -5.92 31.60 -0.37
N LEU A 254 -5.68 32.67 -1.12
CA LEU A 254 -6.02 32.77 -2.54
C LEU A 254 -5.06 31.92 -3.40
N ARG A 255 -5.61 31.20 -4.36
CA ARG A 255 -4.91 30.52 -5.47
C ARG A 255 -5.73 30.62 -6.74
N ARG A 256 -5.11 30.25 -7.85
CA ARG A 256 -5.75 30.28 -9.18
C ARG A 256 -5.43 29.02 -9.94
N LEU A 257 -6.43 28.46 -10.60
CA LEU A 257 -6.27 27.50 -11.69
C LEU A 257 -6.46 28.27 -13.00
N LEU A 258 -5.37 28.44 -13.71
CA LEU A 258 -5.33 29.05 -15.04
C LEU A 258 -5.60 27.95 -16.07
N CYS A 259 -6.52 28.20 -17.00
CA CYS A 259 -6.97 27.27 -18.04
C CYS A 259 -6.69 27.86 -19.42
N GLU A 260 -6.01 27.15 -20.30
CA GLU A 260 -5.63 27.64 -21.64
C GLU A 260 -6.87 27.92 -22.53
N GLY A 261 -6.91 29.11 -23.14
CA GLY A 261 -7.98 29.53 -24.04
C GLY A 261 -9.26 29.94 -23.33
N GLU A 262 -10.40 29.70 -24.00
CA GLU A 262 -11.73 30.13 -23.60
C GLU A 262 -12.68 28.94 -23.34
N PRO A 263 -12.31 27.94 -22.50
CA PRO A 263 -13.24 26.88 -22.13
C PRO A 263 -14.45 27.44 -21.38
N THR A 264 -15.59 26.76 -21.47
CA THR A 264 -16.73 27.09 -20.61
C THR A 264 -16.41 26.71 -19.17
N LEU A 265 -16.45 27.68 -18.25
CA LEU A 265 -16.23 27.44 -16.82
C LEU A 265 -17.55 27.09 -16.13
N LEU A 266 -17.60 25.89 -15.54
CA LEU A 266 -18.75 25.35 -14.83
C LEU A 266 -18.49 25.38 -13.32
N PHE A 267 -19.51 25.71 -12.53
CA PHE A 267 -19.43 25.79 -11.07
C PHE A 267 -20.60 25.06 -10.41
N THR A 268 -20.33 24.37 -9.32
CA THR A 268 -21.32 23.69 -8.49
C THR A 268 -20.77 23.50 -7.07
N GLU A 269 -21.48 22.78 -6.22
CA GLU A 269 -21.07 22.42 -4.89
C GLU A 269 -20.64 20.95 -4.80
N ASN A 270 -19.58 20.64 -4.05
CA ASN A 270 -19.26 19.27 -3.67
C ASN A 270 -20.16 18.81 -2.50
N GLU A 271 -21.46 18.79 -2.75
CA GLU A 271 -22.52 18.47 -1.77
C GLU A 271 -23.29 17.24 -2.20
N THR A 272 -23.74 16.46 -1.21
CA THR A 272 -24.59 15.30 -1.47
C THR A 272 -25.90 15.74 -2.11
N ASN A 273 -26.26 15.10 -3.22
CA ASN A 273 -27.55 15.24 -3.88
C ASN A 273 -28.65 14.52 -3.09
N SER A 274 -29.13 15.15 -2.03
CA SER A 274 -30.17 14.59 -1.14
C SER A 274 -31.50 14.38 -1.85
N ARG A 275 -31.82 15.20 -2.87
CA ARG A 275 -33.00 15.03 -3.73
C ARG A 275 -32.99 13.68 -4.42
N ARG A 276 -31.88 13.35 -5.09
CA ARG A 276 -31.72 12.10 -5.84
C ARG A 276 -31.63 10.88 -4.91
N LEU A 277 -30.82 10.97 -3.86
CA LEU A 277 -30.47 9.82 -3.04
C LEU A 277 -31.50 9.52 -1.93
N TYR A 278 -32.16 10.55 -1.40
CA TYR A 278 -33.01 10.44 -0.22
C TYR A 278 -34.41 11.05 -0.40
N GLY A 279 -34.74 11.57 -1.59
CA GLY A 279 -36.05 12.14 -1.88
C GLY A 279 -36.33 13.48 -1.20
N ASP A 280 -35.30 14.13 -0.65
CA ASP A 280 -35.40 15.41 0.05
C ASP A 280 -35.72 16.55 -0.93
N GLN A 281 -36.99 16.95 -0.99
CA GLN A 281 -37.49 17.97 -1.91
C GLN A 281 -36.90 19.36 -1.67
N GLU A 282 -36.41 19.62 -0.45
CA GLU A 282 -35.79 20.90 -0.06
C GLU A 282 -34.27 20.88 -0.22
N GLY A 283 -33.69 19.77 -0.69
CA GLY A 283 -32.26 19.61 -0.88
C GLY A 283 -31.63 20.70 -1.75
N ALA A 284 -30.30 20.85 -1.68
CA ALA A 284 -29.58 21.85 -2.45
C ALA A 284 -29.80 21.68 -3.96
N ARG A 285 -29.83 22.82 -4.70
CA ARG A 285 -29.99 22.81 -6.17
C ARG A 285 -28.69 22.43 -6.89
N TYR A 286 -27.56 23.02 -6.48
CA TYR A 286 -26.25 22.75 -7.05
C TYR A 286 -25.54 21.74 -6.16
N VAL A 287 -25.15 20.61 -6.73
CA VAL A 287 -24.72 19.40 -6.02
C VAL A 287 -23.59 18.70 -6.77
N LYS A 288 -23.01 17.67 -6.17
CA LYS A 288 -21.78 17.01 -6.64
C LYS A 288 -21.86 16.49 -8.08
N ASP A 289 -23.04 16.01 -8.50
CA ASP A 289 -23.33 15.45 -9.82
C ASP A 289 -23.89 16.48 -10.82
N SER A 290 -23.95 17.78 -10.50
CA SER A 290 -24.43 18.81 -11.45
C SER A 290 -23.67 18.84 -12.78
N PHE A 291 -22.38 18.50 -12.80
CA PHE A 291 -21.62 18.41 -14.05
C PHE A 291 -22.03 17.20 -14.90
N HIS A 292 -22.45 16.11 -14.28
CA HIS A 292 -23.03 14.97 -14.98
C HIS A 292 -24.33 15.38 -15.67
N ASP A 293 -25.24 16.05 -14.96
CA ASP A 293 -26.53 16.49 -15.52
C ASP A 293 -26.32 17.52 -16.66
N TYR A 294 -25.40 18.47 -16.48
CA TYR A 294 -25.09 19.49 -17.49
C TYR A 294 -24.50 18.92 -18.80
N VAL A 295 -23.57 17.98 -18.68
CA VAL A 295 -22.80 17.43 -19.82
C VAL A 295 -23.54 16.24 -20.45
N VAL A 296 -23.98 15.28 -19.64
CA VAL A 296 -24.54 14.02 -20.12
C VAL A 296 -26.04 14.12 -20.37
N GLN A 297 -26.79 14.77 -19.47
CA GLN A 297 -28.25 14.95 -19.63
C GLN A 297 -28.63 16.23 -20.39
N GLY A 298 -27.67 17.15 -20.58
CA GLY A 298 -27.89 18.41 -21.28
C GLY A 298 -28.63 19.47 -20.47
N GLU A 299 -28.79 19.28 -19.16
CA GLU A 299 -29.51 20.19 -18.26
C GLU A 299 -28.68 21.44 -17.95
N LYS A 300 -28.83 22.49 -18.76
CA LYS A 300 -27.98 23.69 -18.65
C LYS A 300 -28.12 24.46 -17.35
N ASP A 301 -29.26 24.32 -16.68
CA ASP A 301 -29.57 24.98 -15.41
C ASP A 301 -29.12 24.20 -14.17
N ALA A 302 -28.43 23.06 -14.36
CA ALA A 302 -27.91 22.20 -13.29
C ALA A 302 -26.66 22.78 -12.60
N VAL A 303 -25.93 23.67 -13.27
CA VAL A 303 -24.73 24.36 -12.73
C VAL A 303 -25.07 25.76 -12.24
N ASN A 304 -24.24 26.32 -11.37
CA ASN A 304 -24.46 27.64 -10.79
C ASN A 304 -24.15 28.76 -11.79
N PRO A 305 -25.14 29.55 -12.25
CA PRO A 305 -24.95 30.64 -13.21
C PRO A 305 -24.20 31.84 -12.62
N ASP A 306 -24.10 31.94 -11.30
CA ASP A 306 -23.33 33.01 -10.64
C ASP A 306 -21.82 32.73 -10.67
N HIS A 307 -21.39 31.58 -11.24
CA HIS A 307 -20.00 31.15 -11.32
C HIS A 307 -19.32 31.07 -9.93
N LEU A 308 -20.03 30.50 -8.96
CA LEU A 308 -19.60 30.31 -7.58
C LEU A 308 -19.83 28.87 -7.13
N GLY A 309 -18.95 28.34 -6.29
CA GLY A 309 -19.22 27.10 -5.57
C GLY A 309 -18.03 26.51 -4.82
N THR A 310 -18.05 25.20 -4.59
CA THR A 310 -16.94 24.44 -3.99
C THR A 310 -16.36 23.38 -4.93
N LYS A 311 -16.95 23.21 -6.12
CA LYS A 311 -16.46 22.39 -7.24
C LYS A 311 -16.56 23.19 -8.54
N ALA A 312 -15.51 23.20 -9.34
CA ALA A 312 -15.45 23.94 -10.62
C ALA A 312 -14.72 23.13 -11.68
N ALA A 313 -15.10 23.28 -12.95
CA ALA A 313 -14.46 22.61 -14.07
C ALA A 313 -14.33 23.53 -15.29
N ALA A 314 -13.27 23.32 -16.07
CA ALA A 314 -13.11 23.94 -17.39
C ALA A 314 -13.51 22.94 -18.49
N GLN A 315 -14.62 23.19 -19.19
CA GLN A 315 -15.12 22.28 -20.22
C GLN A 315 -14.45 22.56 -21.57
N TYR A 316 -13.73 21.56 -22.09
CA TYR A 316 -13.18 21.54 -23.44
C TYR A 316 -13.89 20.47 -24.27
N VAL A 317 -14.45 20.84 -25.41
CA VAL A 317 -14.99 19.90 -26.40
C VAL A 317 -13.97 19.72 -27.51
N LEU A 318 -13.43 18.50 -27.63
CA LEU A 318 -12.33 18.17 -28.53
C LEU A 318 -12.83 17.31 -29.67
N THR A 319 -12.72 17.80 -30.91
CA THR A 319 -12.96 17.00 -32.11
C THR A 319 -11.63 16.56 -32.71
N LEU A 320 -11.34 15.25 -32.68
CA LEU A 320 -10.04 14.68 -33.03
C LEU A 320 -10.14 13.79 -34.26
N ALA A 321 -9.41 14.11 -35.32
CA ALA A 321 -9.22 13.22 -36.47
C ALA A 321 -8.46 11.92 -36.06
N PRO A 322 -8.48 10.85 -36.88
CA PRO A 322 -7.72 9.63 -36.60
C PRO A 322 -6.24 9.91 -36.36
N GLY A 323 -5.67 9.39 -35.27
CA GLY A 323 -4.27 9.62 -34.88
C GLY A 323 -3.94 11.03 -34.41
N ALA A 324 -4.90 11.96 -34.41
CA ALA A 324 -4.66 13.34 -34.01
C ALA A 324 -4.47 13.46 -32.49
N THR A 325 -3.62 14.40 -32.11
CA THR A 325 -3.30 14.71 -30.72
C THR A 325 -3.71 16.13 -30.40
N LYS A 326 -4.41 16.33 -29.28
CA LYS A 326 -4.66 17.66 -28.70
C LYS A 326 -4.04 17.73 -27.32
N THR A 327 -3.33 18.83 -27.07
CA THR A 327 -2.77 19.15 -25.76
C THR A 327 -3.52 20.35 -25.18
N ILE A 328 -3.89 20.25 -23.91
CA ILE A 328 -4.46 21.32 -23.09
C ILE A 328 -3.50 21.62 -21.94
N LYS A 329 -3.22 22.91 -21.72
CA LYS A 329 -2.34 23.37 -20.63
C LYS A 329 -3.16 24.02 -19.52
N LEU A 330 -2.83 23.71 -18.26
CA LEU A 330 -3.35 24.39 -17.08
C LEU A 330 -2.21 24.71 -16.10
N ARG A 331 -2.40 25.70 -15.23
CA ARG A 331 -1.42 26.04 -14.19
C ARG A 331 -2.13 26.35 -12.88
N PHE A 332 -1.79 25.62 -11.82
CA PHE A 332 -2.30 25.88 -10.48
C PHE A 332 -1.23 26.60 -9.66
N THR A 333 -1.53 27.81 -9.19
CA THR A 333 -0.53 28.67 -8.55
C THR A 333 -1.12 29.57 -7.47
N ASN A 334 -0.30 29.94 -6.49
CA ASN A 334 -0.60 30.99 -5.52
C ASN A 334 -0.10 32.39 -5.93
N ASP A 335 0.59 32.51 -7.06
CA ASP A 335 1.08 33.79 -7.57
C ASP A 335 -0.04 34.53 -8.33
N ALA A 336 -0.41 35.71 -7.84
CA ALA A 336 -1.40 36.61 -8.44
C ALA A 336 -0.89 37.30 -9.73
N GLN A 337 0.42 37.33 -9.97
CA GLN A 337 1.05 37.96 -11.13
C GLN A 337 1.63 36.94 -12.12
N SER A 338 1.26 35.66 -11.96
CA SER A 338 1.77 34.58 -12.82
C SER A 338 1.64 34.93 -14.31
N PRO A 339 2.69 34.72 -15.12
CA PRO A 339 2.69 35.02 -16.56
C PRO A 339 1.80 34.06 -17.38
N GLY A 340 0.97 33.24 -16.72
CA GLY A 340 0.06 32.28 -17.34
C GLY A 340 0.82 31.19 -18.09
N PHE A 341 0.61 31.15 -19.40
CA PHE A 341 1.09 30.09 -20.31
C PHE A 341 2.19 30.56 -21.27
N ALA A 342 2.88 31.67 -20.98
CA ALA A 342 3.98 32.14 -21.82
C ALA A 342 4.86 30.97 -22.26
N LYS A 343 4.88 30.66 -23.56
CA LYS A 343 5.30 29.36 -24.12
C LYS A 343 6.68 28.92 -23.62
N GLN A 344 7.59 29.87 -23.47
CA GLN A 344 8.94 29.62 -23.00
C GLN A 344 9.01 29.23 -21.51
N ASP A 345 8.08 29.67 -20.65
CA ASP A 345 8.08 29.32 -19.22
C ASP A 345 7.52 27.92 -18.98
N PHE A 346 6.32 27.64 -19.52
CA PHE A 346 5.61 26.37 -19.29
C PHE A 346 6.37 25.16 -19.83
N ASP A 347 6.79 25.21 -21.10
CA ASP A 347 7.48 24.08 -21.73
C ASP A 347 8.89 23.87 -21.13
N THR A 348 9.54 24.95 -20.66
CA THR A 348 10.83 24.87 -19.95
C THR A 348 10.70 24.20 -18.59
N VAL A 349 9.63 24.46 -17.84
CA VAL A 349 9.38 23.76 -16.56
C VAL A 349 9.28 22.25 -16.80
N PHE A 350 8.50 21.82 -17.80
CA PHE A 350 8.40 20.40 -18.15
C PHE A 350 9.73 19.79 -18.60
N SER A 351 10.46 20.44 -19.51
CA SER A 351 11.75 19.91 -19.97
C SER A 351 12.77 19.83 -18.84
N THR A 352 12.77 20.80 -17.93
CA THR A 352 13.66 20.83 -16.77
C THR A 352 13.33 19.72 -15.79
N ARG A 353 12.05 19.57 -15.40
CA ARG A 353 11.63 18.53 -14.46
C ARG A 353 11.84 17.12 -15.01
N LEU A 354 11.61 16.90 -16.31
CA LEU A 354 11.89 15.62 -16.96
C LEU A 354 13.40 15.31 -17.01
N LYS A 355 14.24 16.31 -17.33
CA LYS A 355 15.70 16.15 -17.32
C LYS A 355 16.20 15.75 -15.93
N GLU A 356 15.75 16.46 -14.88
CA GLU A 356 16.12 16.16 -13.50
C GLU A 356 15.62 14.79 -13.03
N ALA A 357 14.43 14.37 -13.49
CA ALA A 357 13.91 13.03 -13.24
C ALA A 357 14.81 11.96 -13.88
N ASN A 358 15.22 12.16 -15.14
CA ASN A 358 16.17 11.26 -15.81
C ASN A 358 17.50 11.19 -15.04
N GLU A 359 18.12 12.33 -14.73
CA GLU A 359 19.37 12.38 -13.96
C GLU A 359 19.26 11.66 -12.60
N PHE A 360 18.12 11.82 -11.91
CA PHE A 360 17.86 11.13 -10.65
C PHE A 360 17.78 9.61 -10.82
N TYR A 361 16.97 9.11 -11.77
CA TYR A 361 16.80 7.67 -11.97
C TYR A 361 18.04 6.99 -12.56
N ASP A 362 18.73 7.66 -13.49
CA ASP A 362 19.99 7.16 -14.06
C ASP A 362 21.05 6.98 -12.96
N SER A 363 21.02 7.80 -11.89
CA SER A 363 21.92 7.65 -10.74
C SER A 363 21.60 6.47 -9.82
N LEU A 364 20.38 5.92 -9.90
CA LEU A 364 19.92 4.79 -9.08
C LEU A 364 20.19 3.44 -9.75
N ALA A 365 20.17 3.42 -11.07
CA ALA A 365 20.30 2.20 -11.85
C ALA A 365 21.73 1.64 -11.80
N PRO A 366 21.89 0.34 -11.47
CA PRO A 366 23.12 -0.39 -11.75
C PRO A 366 23.59 -0.20 -13.21
N SER A 367 24.90 -0.01 -13.40
CA SER A 367 25.50 0.27 -14.71
C SER A 367 25.36 -0.86 -15.74
N ASN A 368 24.98 -2.06 -15.30
CA ASN A 368 24.80 -3.25 -16.13
C ASN A 368 23.34 -3.59 -16.44
N LEU A 369 22.37 -2.75 -16.07
CA LEU A 369 20.96 -2.97 -16.42
C LEU A 369 20.73 -2.77 -17.92
N SER A 370 19.88 -3.62 -18.51
CA SER A 370 19.35 -3.38 -19.86
C SER A 370 18.41 -2.18 -19.86
N GLU A 371 18.21 -1.55 -21.01
CA GLU A 371 17.28 -0.43 -21.16
C GLU A 371 15.85 -0.82 -20.73
N ASP A 372 15.45 -2.05 -21.00
CA ASP A 372 14.14 -2.56 -20.59
C ASP A 372 14.01 -2.71 -19.08
N ALA A 373 15.00 -3.33 -18.43
CA ALA A 373 15.03 -3.45 -16.98
C ALA A 373 15.09 -2.07 -16.29
N HIS A 374 15.77 -1.09 -16.90
CA HIS A 374 15.78 0.30 -16.45
C HIS A 374 14.38 0.93 -16.46
N ARG A 375 13.62 0.73 -17.54
CA ARG A 375 12.23 1.21 -17.65
C ARG A 375 11.32 0.53 -16.63
N VAL A 376 11.42 -0.79 -16.47
CA VAL A 376 10.65 -1.55 -15.47
C VAL A 376 10.94 -1.01 -14.06
N GLN A 377 12.21 -0.79 -13.71
CA GLN A 377 12.58 -0.25 -12.40
C GLN A 377 11.97 1.14 -12.16
N ARG A 378 12.12 2.06 -13.11
CA ARG A 378 11.57 3.43 -12.99
C ARG A 378 10.06 3.41 -12.86
N GLN A 379 9.38 2.58 -13.66
CA GLN A 379 7.94 2.48 -13.63
C GLN A 379 7.43 1.82 -12.34
N ALA A 380 8.16 0.85 -11.78
CA ALA A 380 7.85 0.29 -10.46
C ALA A 380 7.95 1.36 -9.36
N PHE A 381 8.97 2.22 -9.39
CA PHE A 381 9.03 3.37 -8.48
C PHE A 381 7.87 4.35 -8.71
N ALA A 382 7.51 4.62 -9.97
CA ALA A 382 6.35 5.45 -10.27
C ALA A 382 5.08 4.85 -9.68
N GLY A 383 4.85 3.54 -9.78
CA GLY A 383 3.73 2.85 -9.15
C GLY A 383 3.67 3.04 -7.64
N MET A 384 4.81 2.88 -6.94
CA MET A 384 4.89 3.12 -5.49
C MET A 384 4.59 4.58 -5.11
N LEU A 385 5.09 5.53 -5.91
CA LEU A 385 4.93 6.97 -5.64
C LEU A 385 3.53 7.47 -5.96
N TRP A 386 2.92 6.98 -7.03
CA TRP A 386 1.52 7.24 -7.36
C TRP A 386 0.61 6.58 -6.32
N SER A 387 0.97 5.43 -5.76
CA SER A 387 0.15 4.70 -4.76
C SER A 387 0.15 5.29 -3.36
N LYS A 388 0.75 6.47 -3.16
CA LYS A 388 0.55 7.25 -1.94
C LYS A 388 -0.88 7.80 -1.90
N GLN A 389 -1.55 7.71 -0.76
CA GLN A 389 -2.92 8.21 -0.58
C GLN A 389 -3.06 8.96 0.74
N PHE A 390 -3.82 10.05 0.73
CA PHE A 390 -4.33 10.62 1.97
C PHE A 390 -5.38 9.66 2.56
N TYR A 391 -5.10 9.17 3.76
CA TYR A 391 -5.96 8.24 4.47
C TYR A 391 -6.39 8.86 5.79
N HIS A 392 -7.69 9.04 5.95
CA HIS A 392 -8.28 9.64 7.14
C HIS A 392 -9.38 8.75 7.69
N TYR A 393 -9.24 8.36 8.95
CA TYR A 393 -10.20 7.51 9.64
C TYR A 393 -10.07 7.74 11.15
N ASP A 394 -11.06 8.38 11.74
CA ASP A 394 -11.21 8.52 13.19
C ASP A 394 -12.27 7.52 13.64
N VAL A 395 -11.82 6.41 14.23
CA VAL A 395 -12.69 5.28 14.57
C VAL A 395 -13.75 5.71 15.60
N ASN A 396 -13.35 6.47 16.62
CA ASN A 396 -14.28 6.92 17.65
C ASN A 396 -15.33 7.88 17.08
N ARG A 397 -14.96 8.78 16.17
CA ARG A 397 -15.91 9.66 15.48
C ARG A 397 -16.82 8.87 14.53
N TRP A 398 -16.27 7.92 13.79
CA TRP A 398 -17.02 7.06 12.88
C TRP A 398 -18.09 6.24 13.61
N LEU A 399 -17.74 5.65 14.76
CA LEU A 399 -18.66 4.90 15.62
C LEU A 399 -19.81 5.78 16.14
N LYS A 400 -19.50 7.00 16.58
CA LYS A 400 -20.47 7.96 17.14
C LYS A 400 -21.33 8.65 16.08
N GLY A 401 -20.83 8.79 14.85
CA GLY A 401 -21.46 9.58 13.81
C GLY A 401 -21.11 11.08 13.88
N ASP A 402 -21.54 11.81 12.85
CA ASP A 402 -21.33 13.25 12.71
C ASP A 402 -22.57 14.03 13.19
N PRO A 403 -22.44 15.14 13.95
CA PRO A 403 -23.56 15.87 14.58
C PRO A 403 -24.64 16.39 13.64
N SER A 404 -24.31 16.71 12.39
CA SER A 404 -25.28 17.18 11.39
C SER A 404 -25.85 16.06 10.53
N MET A 405 -25.46 14.81 10.78
CA MET A 405 -25.96 13.63 10.07
C MET A 405 -26.92 12.85 10.97
N PRO A 406 -27.77 11.97 10.39
CA PRO A 406 -28.57 11.04 11.17
C PRO A 406 -27.69 10.19 12.11
N GLU A 407 -28.22 9.86 13.28
CA GLU A 407 -27.54 8.97 14.22
C GLU A 407 -27.30 7.61 13.53
N PRO A 408 -26.06 7.10 13.52
CA PRO A 408 -25.78 5.82 12.89
C PRO A 408 -26.42 4.65 13.66
N PRO A 409 -26.61 3.48 13.01
CA PRO A 409 -27.11 2.29 13.67
C PRO A 409 -26.25 1.88 14.87
N ARG A 410 -26.90 1.44 15.96
CA ARG A 410 -26.24 1.10 17.24
C ARG A 410 -25.38 -0.16 17.12
N GLU A 411 -25.69 -1.05 16.20
CA GLU A 411 -24.99 -2.29 15.91
C GLU A 411 -23.50 -2.05 15.63
N ARG A 412 -23.15 -0.90 15.04
CA ARG A 412 -21.77 -0.50 14.73
C ARG A 412 -20.90 -0.37 15.99
N LEU A 413 -21.48 -0.06 17.15
CA LEU A 413 -20.76 0.04 18.42
C LEU A 413 -20.16 -1.29 18.90
N HIS A 414 -20.60 -2.41 18.32
CA HIS A 414 -20.10 -3.75 18.57
C HIS A 414 -19.57 -4.44 17.29
N GLY A 415 -19.48 -3.67 16.19
CA GLY A 415 -19.05 -4.14 14.89
C GLY A 415 -17.55 -3.97 14.66
N ARG A 416 -17.16 -3.84 13.38
CA ARG A 416 -15.76 -3.71 12.98
C ARG A 416 -15.05 -2.61 13.75
N ASN A 417 -13.84 -2.94 14.21
CA ASN A 417 -12.91 -2.02 14.85
C ASN A 417 -13.45 -1.29 16.10
N SER A 418 -14.54 -1.78 16.73
CA SER A 418 -15.14 -1.13 17.92
C SER A 418 -14.15 -0.97 19.08
N ASP A 419 -13.16 -1.86 19.18
CA ASP A 419 -12.15 -1.84 20.24
C ASP A 419 -10.98 -0.87 19.95
N TRP A 420 -10.96 -0.24 18.77
CA TRP A 420 -9.88 0.64 18.30
C TRP A 420 -10.23 2.13 18.39
N THR A 421 -11.03 2.53 19.38
CA THR A 421 -11.52 3.92 19.56
C THR A 421 -10.43 5.01 19.65
N HIS A 422 -9.18 4.63 19.94
CA HIS A 422 -8.04 5.55 20.01
C HIS A 422 -7.39 5.81 18.64
N LEU A 423 -7.70 4.99 17.63
CA LEU A 423 -7.05 5.04 16.33
C LEU A 423 -7.57 6.23 15.52
N TYR A 424 -6.63 7.09 15.12
CA TYR A 424 -6.87 8.30 14.36
C TYR A 424 -5.86 8.38 13.21
N ASN A 425 -6.29 8.11 12.00
CA ASN A 425 -5.45 8.30 10.82
C ASN A 425 -5.79 9.62 10.14
N SER A 426 -4.79 10.39 9.70
CA SER A 426 -4.97 11.60 8.89
C SER A 426 -3.66 11.98 8.18
N ASP A 427 -3.05 11.00 7.50
CA ASP A 427 -1.72 11.11 6.94
C ASP A 427 -1.69 10.58 5.49
N VAL A 428 -0.63 10.93 4.75
CA VAL A 428 -0.35 10.31 3.46
C VAL A 428 0.39 8.99 3.69
N ILE A 429 -0.20 7.89 3.24
CA ILE A 429 0.29 6.53 3.44
C ILE A 429 0.51 5.82 2.09
N SER A 430 1.53 4.97 1.99
CA SER A 430 1.73 4.11 0.81
C SER A 430 0.76 2.93 0.85
N MET A 431 -0.08 2.79 -0.17
CA MET A 431 -1.06 1.70 -0.27
C MET A 431 -0.54 0.53 -1.11
N PRO A 432 -1.05 -0.71 -0.90
CA PRO A 432 -0.75 -1.84 -1.78
C PRO A 432 -1.23 -1.58 -3.21
N ASP A 433 -2.45 -1.06 -3.35
CA ASP A 433 -3.02 -0.57 -4.59
C ASP A 433 -3.94 0.63 -4.30
N LYS A 434 -4.23 1.48 -5.29
CA LYS A 434 -5.08 2.67 -5.06
C LYS A 434 -6.56 2.47 -5.29
N TRP A 435 -6.93 1.37 -5.93
CA TRP A 435 -8.30 1.05 -6.28
C TRP A 435 -8.81 -0.11 -5.43
N GLU A 436 -8.16 -1.27 -5.47
CA GLU A 436 -8.59 -2.49 -4.78
C GLU A 436 -8.38 -2.36 -3.28
N TYR A 437 -7.19 -1.90 -2.87
CA TYR A 437 -6.80 -1.72 -1.47
C TYR A 437 -6.61 -0.23 -1.12
N PRO A 438 -7.66 0.64 -1.17
CA PRO A 438 -7.54 2.08 -0.90
C PRO A 438 -7.44 2.36 0.61
N TRP A 439 -6.65 1.54 1.28
CA TRP A 439 -6.39 1.43 2.71
C TRP A 439 -5.04 0.72 2.91
N TYR A 440 -4.41 0.94 4.07
CA TYR A 440 -3.11 0.34 4.35
C TYR A 440 -3.25 -1.06 4.97
N ALA A 441 -2.32 -1.93 4.64
CA ALA A 441 -1.99 -3.11 5.43
C ALA A 441 -0.59 -2.92 6.02
N ALA A 442 -0.45 -3.11 7.34
CA ALA A 442 0.78 -2.71 8.03
C ALA A 442 1.99 -3.57 7.61
N TRP A 443 1.79 -4.85 7.29
CA TRP A 443 2.90 -5.69 6.82
C TRP A 443 3.30 -5.36 5.38
N ASP A 444 2.36 -5.14 4.45
CA ASP A 444 2.64 -4.62 3.10
C ASP A 444 3.44 -3.32 3.18
N LEU A 445 3.02 -2.39 4.04
CA LEU A 445 3.71 -1.11 4.25
C LEU A 445 5.19 -1.30 4.61
N ALA A 446 5.53 -2.31 5.40
CA ALA A 446 6.91 -2.64 5.73
C ALA A 446 7.73 -3.05 4.49
N PHE A 447 7.14 -3.84 3.58
CA PHE A 447 7.76 -4.18 2.29
C PHE A 447 7.82 -2.98 1.35
N HIS A 448 6.78 -2.14 1.29
CA HIS A 448 6.75 -0.92 0.49
C HIS A 448 7.91 0.02 0.83
N CYS A 449 8.28 0.09 2.11
CA CYS A 449 9.33 0.98 2.58
C CYS A 449 10.73 0.61 2.07
N ILE A 450 10.96 -0.64 1.66
CA ILE A 450 12.25 -1.09 1.13
C ILE A 450 12.60 -0.41 -0.20
N PRO A 451 11.79 -0.53 -1.28
CA PRO A 451 12.04 0.21 -2.51
C PRO A 451 11.90 1.72 -2.30
N LEU A 452 10.95 2.18 -1.48
CA LEU A 452 10.81 3.63 -1.18
C LEU A 452 12.07 4.21 -0.53
N ALA A 453 12.79 3.46 0.30
CA ALA A 453 14.04 3.94 0.89
C ALA A 453 15.16 4.21 -0.12
N LEU A 454 15.07 3.63 -1.33
CA LEU A 454 16.01 3.91 -2.42
C LEU A 454 15.77 5.28 -3.07
N VAL A 455 14.52 5.78 -3.04
CA VAL A 455 14.16 7.06 -3.67
C VAL A 455 13.88 8.16 -2.65
N ASP A 456 13.45 7.81 -1.43
CA ASP A 456 13.01 8.73 -0.36
C ASP A 456 13.10 8.04 1.01
N SER A 457 14.32 7.94 1.57
CA SER A 457 14.56 7.28 2.86
C SER A 457 13.85 7.97 4.03
N THR A 458 13.61 9.28 3.95
CA THR A 458 12.86 10.01 4.98
C THR A 458 11.41 9.55 5.05
N PHE A 459 10.72 9.50 3.90
CA PHE A 459 9.34 9.02 3.85
C PHE A 459 9.23 7.57 4.34
N ALA A 460 10.11 6.67 3.87
CA ALA A 460 10.09 5.26 4.30
C ALA A 460 10.23 5.11 5.84
N LYS A 461 11.12 5.88 6.47
CA LYS A 461 11.26 5.90 7.94
C LYS A 461 10.01 6.45 8.62
N GLU A 462 9.42 7.52 8.09
CA GLU A 462 8.21 8.12 8.63
C GLU A 462 7.01 7.17 8.59
N GLN A 463 6.87 6.38 7.54
CA GLN A 463 5.80 5.37 7.40
C GLN A 463 5.88 4.28 8.48
N LEU A 464 7.07 3.71 8.74
CA LEU A 464 7.24 2.74 9.82
C LEU A 464 6.99 3.33 11.20
N VAL A 465 7.45 4.56 11.43
CA VAL A 465 7.20 5.27 12.70
C VAL A 465 5.71 5.57 12.87
N LEU A 466 4.99 5.87 11.79
CA LEU A 466 3.57 6.22 11.81
C LEU A 466 2.73 5.11 12.45
N MET A 467 2.93 3.87 12.03
CA MET A 467 2.22 2.69 12.58
C MET A 467 2.49 2.42 14.06
N LEU A 468 3.53 3.05 14.63
CA LEU A 468 3.98 2.88 16.01
C LEU A 468 3.62 4.06 16.92
N ARG A 469 2.93 5.08 16.38
CA ARG A 469 2.48 6.25 17.16
C ARG A 469 1.35 5.90 18.10
N GLU A 470 1.21 6.68 19.16
CA GLU A 470 0.26 6.49 20.26
C GLU A 470 -1.22 6.51 19.82
N TRP A 471 -1.50 7.15 18.68
CA TRP A 471 -2.84 7.24 18.09
C TRP A 471 -3.02 6.33 16.85
N TYR A 472 -2.08 5.41 16.61
CA TYR A 472 -2.15 4.36 15.59
C TYR A 472 -2.03 2.98 16.24
N MET A 473 -0.95 2.75 17.00
CA MET A 473 -0.69 1.52 17.72
C MET A 473 -1.64 1.40 18.90
N HIS A 474 -2.19 0.21 19.10
CA HIS A 474 -3.03 -0.06 20.26
C HIS A 474 -2.25 0.16 21.56
N PRO A 475 -2.87 0.71 22.63
CA PRO A 475 -2.22 0.89 23.93
C PRO A 475 -1.62 -0.38 24.56
N ASN A 476 -1.94 -1.56 24.05
CA ASN A 476 -1.41 -2.85 24.52
C ASN A 476 -0.14 -3.27 23.76
N GLY A 477 0.28 -2.51 22.74
CA GLY A 477 1.43 -2.80 21.87
C GLY A 477 1.07 -3.38 20.50
N GLN A 478 -0.19 -3.70 20.20
CA GLN A 478 -0.59 -4.23 18.89
C GLN A 478 -0.50 -3.17 17.79
N ILE A 479 0.09 -3.54 16.65
CA ILE A 479 0.09 -2.72 15.43
C ILE A 479 -1.22 -3.01 14.67
N PRO A 480 -1.96 -2.00 14.19
CA PRO A 480 -3.20 -2.23 13.45
C PRO A 480 -2.91 -3.01 12.16
N ALA A 481 -3.68 -4.05 11.88
CA ALA A 481 -3.44 -4.89 10.72
C ALA A 481 -3.85 -4.20 9.40
N TYR A 482 -5.16 -4.04 9.16
CA TYR A 482 -5.73 -3.42 7.96
C TYR A 482 -7.16 -2.91 8.22
N GLU A 483 -7.70 -2.09 7.30
CA GLU A 483 -8.96 -1.34 7.50
C GLU A 483 -10.16 -2.23 7.92
N TRP A 484 -10.28 -3.44 7.35
CA TRP A 484 -11.41 -4.33 7.66
C TRP A 484 -11.34 -4.97 9.05
N ALA A 485 -10.15 -5.13 9.62
CA ALA A 485 -9.96 -5.75 10.93
C ALA A 485 -8.62 -5.32 11.55
N PHE A 486 -8.58 -4.17 12.23
CA PHE A 486 -7.34 -3.70 12.88
C PHE A 486 -6.82 -4.68 13.94
N GLY A 487 -7.72 -5.45 14.56
CA GLY A 487 -7.42 -6.46 15.57
C GLY A 487 -6.78 -7.75 15.06
N ASP A 488 -6.72 -7.95 13.74
CA ASP A 488 -6.03 -9.09 13.15
C ASP A 488 -4.52 -9.02 13.39
N VAL A 489 -3.83 -10.09 13.02
CA VAL A 489 -2.38 -10.20 13.18
C VAL A 489 -1.74 -10.36 11.81
N ASN A 490 -0.76 -9.52 11.53
CA ASN A 490 0.10 -9.67 10.37
C ASN A 490 1.50 -10.14 10.78
N PRO A 491 2.33 -10.62 9.83
CA PRO A 491 3.72 -10.93 10.09
C PRO A 491 4.47 -9.72 10.70
N PRO A 492 5.23 -9.90 11.80
CA PRO A 492 5.97 -8.84 12.49
C PRO A 492 7.25 -8.40 11.75
N VAL A 493 7.15 -8.09 10.46
CA VAL A 493 8.27 -7.70 9.58
C VAL A 493 8.75 -6.25 9.80
N HIS A 494 8.14 -5.49 10.73
CA HIS A 494 8.49 -4.09 10.97
C HIS A 494 9.94 -3.89 11.45
N ALA A 495 10.45 -4.78 12.30
CA ALA A 495 11.84 -4.71 12.78
C ALA A 495 12.85 -4.95 11.64
N TRP A 496 12.56 -5.94 10.80
CA TRP A 496 13.33 -6.22 9.60
C TRP A 496 13.35 -5.01 8.67
N ALA A 497 12.18 -4.44 8.37
CA ALA A 497 12.10 -3.29 7.48
C ALA A 497 12.88 -2.09 8.03
N ALA A 498 12.79 -1.80 9.33
CA ALA A 498 13.55 -0.73 9.96
C ALA A 498 15.07 -0.97 9.85
N TRP A 499 15.53 -2.20 10.09
CA TRP A 499 16.93 -2.56 9.93
C TRP A 499 17.41 -2.43 8.47
N ARG A 500 16.60 -2.87 7.51
CA ARG A 500 16.91 -2.75 6.07
C ARG A 500 16.99 -1.29 5.63
N ILE A 501 16.04 -0.45 6.02
CA ILE A 501 16.04 0.98 5.69
C ILE A 501 17.27 1.68 6.27
N TYR A 502 17.61 1.38 7.53
CA TYR A 502 18.84 1.87 8.17
C TYR A 502 20.09 1.48 7.36
N LYS A 503 20.21 0.21 6.95
CA LYS A 503 21.34 -0.26 6.13
C LYS A 503 21.38 0.40 4.75
N ILE A 504 20.22 0.55 4.09
CA ILE A 504 20.11 1.23 2.79
C ILE A 504 20.58 2.68 2.92
N GLU A 505 20.11 3.41 3.91
CA GLU A 505 20.51 4.80 4.14
C GLU A 505 22.01 4.90 4.48
N LYS A 506 22.51 4.04 5.37
CA LYS A 506 23.93 3.98 5.74
C LYS A 506 24.82 3.72 4.52
N LYS A 507 24.42 2.81 3.63
CA LYS A 507 25.16 2.52 2.38
C LYS A 507 25.17 3.73 1.44
N ARG A 508 24.09 4.49 1.37
CA ARG A 508 23.94 5.61 0.42
C ARG A 508 24.55 6.92 0.93
N LYS A 509 24.40 7.23 2.21
CA LYS A 509 24.86 8.48 2.84
C LYS A 509 26.18 8.33 3.60
N GLY A 510 26.68 7.10 3.77
CA GLY A 510 27.84 6.78 4.60
C GLY A 510 27.53 6.72 6.11
N VAL A 511 26.40 7.27 6.55
CA VAL A 511 25.94 7.28 7.94
C VAL A 511 24.49 6.82 8.03
N GLY A 512 24.19 5.97 9.01
CA GLY A 512 22.84 5.50 9.27
C GLY A 512 22.15 6.31 10.37
N ASP A 513 20.83 6.45 10.29
CA ASP A 513 20.02 7.16 11.29
C ASP A 513 19.75 6.29 12.53
N ARG A 514 20.59 6.43 13.56
CA ARG A 514 20.47 5.69 14.83
C ARG A 514 19.29 6.17 15.67
N VAL A 515 18.91 7.45 15.57
CA VAL A 515 17.75 8.00 16.29
C VAL A 515 16.46 7.34 15.78
N PHE A 516 16.35 7.14 14.47
CA PHE A 516 15.27 6.35 13.90
C PHE A 516 15.22 4.92 14.46
N LEU A 517 16.36 4.22 14.51
CA LEU A 517 16.41 2.87 15.09
C LEU A 517 15.96 2.86 16.55
N GLU A 518 16.45 3.79 17.38
CA GLU A 518 16.07 3.89 18.79
C GLU A 518 14.56 4.14 18.97
N ARG A 519 13.98 5.03 18.16
CA ARG A 519 12.53 5.31 18.20
C ARG A 519 11.69 4.08 17.87
N VAL A 520 12.05 3.37 16.80
CA VAL A 520 11.33 2.16 16.38
C VAL A 520 11.56 1.04 17.39
N PHE A 521 12.79 0.84 17.85
CA PHE A 521 13.16 -0.22 18.79
C PHE A 521 12.33 -0.18 20.07
N HIS A 522 12.17 0.98 20.70
CA HIS A 522 11.39 1.11 21.94
C HIS A 522 9.91 0.78 21.73
N LYS A 523 9.32 1.17 20.60
CA LYS A 523 7.92 0.85 20.27
C LYS A 523 7.75 -0.62 19.93
N LEU A 524 8.68 -1.18 19.18
CA LEU A 524 8.71 -2.60 18.85
C LEU A 524 8.97 -3.47 20.09
N LEU A 525 9.61 -2.96 21.14
CA LEU A 525 9.70 -3.70 22.41
C LEU A 525 8.31 -3.92 23.04
N LEU A 526 7.40 -2.93 22.92
CA LEU A 526 6.01 -3.05 23.36
C LEU A 526 5.26 -4.07 22.50
N ASN A 527 5.40 -3.99 21.17
CA ASN A 527 4.78 -4.94 20.25
C ASN A 527 5.29 -6.37 20.45
N PHE A 528 6.61 -6.55 20.62
CA PHE A 528 7.19 -7.85 20.94
C PHE A 528 6.62 -8.43 22.24
N THR A 529 6.46 -7.58 23.28
CA THR A 529 5.88 -8.02 24.55
C THR A 529 4.41 -8.38 24.40
N TRP A 530 3.66 -7.66 23.56
CA TRP A 530 2.29 -8.01 23.20
C TRP A 530 2.23 -9.40 22.55
N TRP A 531 3.13 -9.69 21.60
CA TRP A 531 3.22 -11.00 20.95
C TRP A 531 3.44 -12.13 21.96
N VAL A 532 4.46 -11.99 22.82
CA VAL A 532 4.75 -12.98 23.88
C VAL A 532 3.55 -13.19 24.80
N ASN A 533 2.82 -12.13 25.17
CA ASN A 533 1.72 -12.26 26.14
C ASN A 533 0.39 -12.70 25.52
N ARG A 534 0.15 -12.41 24.23
CA ARG A 534 -1.16 -12.62 23.58
C ARG A 534 -1.18 -13.72 22.54
N LYS A 535 -0.01 -14.10 22.03
CA LYS A 535 0.12 -15.06 20.93
C LYS A 535 0.92 -16.30 21.32
N ASP A 536 1.50 -16.34 22.53
CA ASP A 536 2.01 -17.56 23.18
C ASP A 536 1.15 -17.88 24.41
N ALA A 537 -0.10 -18.30 24.19
CA ALA A 537 -1.12 -18.43 25.24
C ALA A 537 -0.74 -19.43 26.35
N GLU A 538 0.09 -20.43 26.04
CA GLU A 538 0.53 -21.46 26.98
C GLU A 538 1.91 -21.18 27.58
N GLY A 539 2.59 -20.09 27.17
CA GLY A 539 3.94 -19.74 27.64
C GLY A 539 5.00 -20.75 27.21
N LYS A 540 4.78 -21.44 26.09
CA LYS A 540 5.65 -22.51 25.55
C LYS A 540 6.64 -21.99 24.51
N ASN A 541 6.62 -20.70 24.20
CA ASN A 541 7.35 -20.04 23.10
C ASN A 541 6.96 -20.59 21.72
N ILE A 542 5.68 -20.96 21.59
CA ILE A 542 5.06 -21.37 20.32
C ILE A 542 3.93 -20.41 20.07
N PHE A 543 4.02 -19.74 18.94
CA PHE A 543 3.14 -18.62 18.67
C PHE A 543 1.97 -19.06 17.80
N GLN A 544 0.81 -18.48 18.08
CA GLN A 544 -0.44 -18.66 17.35
C GLN A 544 -0.88 -17.26 16.91
N GLY A 545 -0.71 -16.99 15.63
CA GLY A 545 -0.92 -15.69 15.01
C GLY A 545 -2.25 -15.56 14.28
N GLY A 546 -2.97 -16.64 14.01
CA GLY A 546 -4.18 -16.59 13.18
C GLY A 546 -3.82 -16.43 11.70
N PHE A 547 -4.45 -15.48 11.01
CA PHE A 547 -4.33 -15.21 9.56
C PHE A 547 -2.91 -14.95 9.02
N LEU A 548 -2.11 -14.10 9.68
CA LEU A 548 -0.72 -13.78 9.31
C LEU A 548 -0.47 -13.40 7.84
N GLY A 549 -1.44 -12.80 7.17
CA GLY A 549 -1.28 -12.35 5.78
C GLY A 549 -1.35 -13.46 4.74
N LEU A 550 -1.72 -14.69 5.14
CA LEU A 550 -1.73 -15.88 4.30
C LEU A 550 -3.14 -16.49 4.23
N ASP A 551 -4.07 -15.76 3.63
CA ASP A 551 -5.53 -15.93 3.64
C ASP A 551 -6.02 -17.38 3.60
N ASN A 552 -5.89 -18.03 2.45
CA ASN A 552 -6.43 -19.37 2.21
C ASN A 552 -5.33 -20.45 2.28
N ILE A 553 -4.13 -20.17 2.82
CA ILE A 553 -3.01 -21.12 2.79
C ILE A 553 -3.26 -22.38 3.63
N GLY A 554 -4.09 -22.22 4.68
CA GLY A 554 -4.40 -23.26 5.64
C GLY A 554 -5.65 -24.07 5.26
N VAL A 555 -5.83 -25.16 6.01
CA VAL A 555 -7.03 -26.03 5.91
C VAL A 555 -8.24 -25.40 6.59
N PHE A 556 -8.00 -24.69 7.70
CA PHE A 556 -9.01 -24.00 8.49
C PHE A 556 -8.76 -22.49 8.43
N ASP A 557 -9.82 -21.71 8.62
CA ASP A 557 -9.67 -20.30 8.97
C ASP A 557 -8.99 -20.22 10.34
N ARG A 558 -7.73 -19.79 10.32
CA ARG A 558 -6.87 -19.67 11.50
C ARG A 558 -7.30 -18.54 12.44
N SER A 559 -8.14 -17.61 11.98
CA SER A 559 -8.69 -16.53 12.79
C SER A 559 -10.01 -16.89 13.47
N ALA A 560 -10.63 -18.02 13.11
CA ALA A 560 -11.87 -18.51 13.70
C ALA A 560 -11.63 -19.65 14.70
N PRO A 561 -12.54 -19.85 15.68
CA PRO A 561 -12.53 -21.06 16.51
C PRO A 561 -12.59 -22.32 15.64
N LEU A 562 -11.75 -23.30 15.93
CA LEU A 562 -11.73 -24.54 15.16
C LEU A 562 -13.02 -25.34 15.39
N PRO A 563 -13.60 -25.95 14.35
CA PRO A 563 -14.76 -26.84 14.49
C PRO A 563 -14.51 -27.98 15.49
N THR A 564 -13.25 -28.39 15.65
CA THR A 564 -12.82 -29.43 16.59
C THR A 564 -12.98 -29.04 18.06
N GLY A 565 -13.02 -27.73 18.39
CA GLY A 565 -12.85 -27.22 19.76
C GLY A 565 -11.40 -27.27 20.27
N GLY A 566 -10.44 -27.65 19.41
CA GLY A 566 -9.00 -27.67 19.69
C GLY A 566 -8.28 -26.40 19.26
N HIS A 567 -6.96 -26.48 19.03
CA HIS A 567 -6.16 -25.35 18.54
C HIS A 567 -5.07 -25.79 17.55
N ILE A 568 -4.46 -24.83 16.84
CA ILE A 568 -3.35 -25.08 15.91
C ILE A 568 -2.10 -24.38 16.44
N GLU A 569 -1.01 -25.12 16.53
CA GLU A 569 0.32 -24.56 16.66
C GLU A 569 0.88 -24.26 15.27
N GLN A 570 1.28 -23.00 15.07
CA GLN A 570 1.60 -22.46 13.76
C GLN A 570 3.12 -22.37 13.55
N SER A 571 3.62 -23.06 12.52
CA SER A 571 5.05 -23.08 12.18
C SER A 571 5.53 -21.71 11.71
N ASP A 572 4.73 -21.03 10.90
CA ASP A 572 5.01 -19.69 10.39
C ASP A 572 5.02 -18.64 11.50
N ALA A 573 3.99 -18.59 12.35
CA ALA A 573 3.90 -17.65 13.48
C ALA A 573 5.14 -17.70 14.37
N THR A 574 5.55 -18.91 14.73
CA THR A 574 6.72 -19.16 15.57
C THR A 574 8.02 -18.75 14.87
N SER A 575 8.11 -19.03 13.57
CA SER A 575 9.27 -18.67 12.75
C SER A 575 9.40 -17.15 12.55
N TRP A 576 8.29 -16.45 12.34
CA TRP A 576 8.26 -14.99 12.29
C TRP A 576 8.73 -14.36 13.60
N MET A 577 8.35 -14.93 14.74
CA MET A 577 8.86 -14.48 16.03
C MET A 577 10.36 -14.75 16.21
N GLY A 578 10.87 -15.88 15.70
CA GLY A 578 12.31 -16.13 15.63
C GLY A 578 13.04 -15.06 14.80
N MET A 579 12.52 -14.73 13.62
CA MET A 579 13.03 -13.64 12.79
C MET A 579 12.94 -12.28 13.53
N TYR A 580 11.84 -12.00 14.21
CA TYR A 580 11.67 -10.77 14.99
C TYR A 580 12.69 -10.67 16.13
N CYS A 581 12.97 -11.77 16.85
CA CYS A 581 14.03 -11.83 17.85
C CYS A 581 15.39 -11.46 17.26
N LEU A 582 15.76 -12.06 16.12
CA LEU A 582 17.05 -11.80 15.48
C LEU A 582 17.16 -10.34 15.00
N ASN A 583 16.11 -9.79 14.40
CA ASN A 583 16.12 -8.38 13.98
C ASN A 583 16.26 -7.42 15.17
N MET A 584 15.54 -7.68 16.27
CA MET A 584 15.66 -6.87 17.49
C MET A 584 17.01 -7.03 18.17
N LEU A 585 17.60 -8.24 18.15
CA LEU A 585 18.97 -8.49 18.60
C LEU A 585 19.94 -7.63 17.79
N THR A 586 19.87 -7.66 16.46
CA THR A 586 20.77 -6.91 15.59
C THR A 586 20.67 -5.40 15.80
N ILE A 587 19.44 -4.87 15.91
CA ILE A 587 19.22 -3.45 16.21
C ILE A 587 19.80 -3.10 17.60
N ALA A 588 19.58 -3.94 18.62
CA ALA A 588 20.13 -3.71 19.95
C ALA A 588 21.67 -3.70 19.96
N LEU A 589 22.31 -4.63 19.25
CA LEU A 589 23.77 -4.67 19.12
C LEU A 589 24.32 -3.44 18.38
N GLU A 590 23.66 -2.97 17.32
CA GLU A 590 24.05 -1.73 16.64
C GLU A 590 23.94 -0.54 17.60
N LEU A 591 22.84 -0.40 18.35
CA LEU A 591 22.64 0.66 19.34
C LEU A 591 23.64 0.57 20.51
N ALA A 592 24.01 -0.65 20.91
CA ALA A 592 24.96 -0.92 22.00
C ALA A 592 26.37 -0.38 21.74
N ARG A 593 26.74 -0.14 20.47
CA ARG A 593 28.04 0.47 20.10
C ARG A 593 28.30 1.80 20.83
N ASP A 594 27.24 2.59 21.08
CA ASP A 594 27.36 3.90 21.75
C ASP A 594 26.70 3.91 23.13
N ASN A 595 25.69 3.06 23.35
CA ASN A 595 24.97 3.01 24.61
C ASN A 595 24.88 1.57 25.14
N ARG A 596 25.74 1.27 26.12
CA ARG A 596 25.87 -0.06 26.72
C ARG A 596 24.59 -0.61 27.37
N ALA A 597 23.58 0.23 27.64
CA ALA A 597 22.28 -0.25 28.15
C ALA A 597 21.61 -1.24 27.17
N TYR A 598 21.87 -1.11 25.87
CA TYR A 598 21.33 -2.05 24.87
C TYR A 598 22.02 -3.42 24.88
N GLU A 599 23.18 -3.61 25.53
CA GLU A 599 23.79 -4.94 25.70
C GLU A 599 22.89 -5.88 26.53
N ASP A 600 22.26 -5.35 27.57
CA ASP A 600 21.35 -6.12 28.43
C ASP A 600 20.09 -6.53 27.65
N VAL A 601 19.58 -5.64 26.79
CA VAL A 601 18.40 -5.92 25.96
C VAL A 601 18.73 -6.87 24.81
N ALA A 602 19.93 -6.77 24.21
CA ALA A 602 20.41 -7.73 23.21
C ALA A 602 20.41 -9.16 23.76
N SER A 603 20.86 -9.32 25.02
CA SER A 603 20.86 -10.63 25.70
C SER A 603 19.44 -11.22 25.78
N LYS A 604 18.43 -10.42 26.13
CA LYS A 604 17.02 -10.87 26.16
C LYS A 604 16.58 -11.47 24.82
N PHE A 605 16.88 -10.81 23.70
CA PHE A 605 16.45 -11.30 22.38
C PHE A 605 17.22 -12.54 21.93
N PHE A 606 18.51 -12.61 22.26
CA PHE A 606 19.30 -13.82 22.06
C PHE A 606 18.74 -15.00 22.85
N GLU A 607 18.44 -14.81 24.13
CA GLU A 607 17.85 -15.85 25.00
C GLU A 607 16.48 -16.29 24.51
N HIS A 608 15.63 -15.36 24.09
CA HIS A 608 14.30 -15.69 23.59
C HIS A 608 14.37 -16.47 22.26
N PHE A 609 15.32 -16.12 21.38
CA PHE A 609 15.58 -16.89 20.16
C PHE A 609 16.02 -18.33 20.47
N VAL A 610 16.88 -18.54 21.48
CA VAL A 610 17.27 -19.87 21.97
C VAL A 610 16.03 -20.67 22.41
N TYR A 611 15.11 -20.05 23.15
CA TYR A 611 13.87 -20.70 23.59
C TYR A 611 12.96 -21.08 22.43
N ILE A 612 12.81 -20.22 21.42
CA ILE A 612 12.05 -20.53 20.20
C ILE A 612 12.67 -21.73 19.45
N CYS A 613 14.00 -21.74 19.26
CA CYS A 613 14.70 -22.86 18.62
C CYS A 613 14.39 -24.19 19.32
N ARG A 614 14.40 -24.17 20.66
CA ARG A 614 14.09 -25.35 21.47
C ARG A 614 12.62 -25.76 21.34
N ALA A 615 11.69 -24.80 21.39
CA ALA A 615 10.26 -25.06 21.33
C ALA A 615 9.83 -25.69 19.99
N MET A 616 10.39 -25.21 18.86
CA MET A 616 10.13 -25.80 17.54
C MET A 616 10.58 -27.27 17.43
N ASN A 617 11.54 -27.69 18.26
CA ASN A 617 12.12 -29.03 18.30
C ASN A 617 11.58 -29.93 19.40
N ASN A 618 10.87 -29.38 20.38
CA ASN A 618 10.30 -30.14 21.50
C ASN A 618 9.33 -29.24 22.26
N ILE A 619 8.06 -29.34 21.90
CA ILE A 619 6.95 -28.55 22.44
C ILE A 619 6.70 -28.96 23.88
N GLY A 620 6.94 -28.06 24.83
CA GLY A 620 6.64 -28.26 26.26
C GLY A 620 7.34 -29.44 26.94
N GLY A 621 8.29 -30.12 26.28
CA GLY A 621 8.87 -31.38 26.76
C GLY A 621 8.04 -32.64 26.43
N GLU A 622 6.98 -32.50 25.65
CA GLU A 622 6.01 -33.57 25.30
C GLU A 622 6.39 -34.34 24.02
N LYS A 623 7.58 -34.07 23.43
CA LYS A 623 8.08 -34.66 22.16
C LYS A 623 7.22 -34.38 20.92
N ILE A 624 6.33 -33.42 20.97
CA ILE A 624 5.65 -32.90 19.77
C ILE A 624 6.59 -31.86 19.15
N GLU A 625 6.72 -31.83 17.82
CA GLU A 625 7.65 -30.94 17.10
C GLU A 625 6.94 -30.35 15.89
N LEU A 626 7.21 -29.08 15.54
CA LEU A 626 6.74 -28.52 14.25
C LEU A 626 7.51 -29.13 13.06
N TRP A 627 8.68 -29.71 13.34
CA TRP A 627 9.50 -30.46 12.40
C TRP A 627 9.01 -31.90 12.28
N ASP A 628 8.55 -32.30 11.10
CA ASP A 628 8.26 -33.70 10.80
C ASP A 628 9.55 -34.42 10.38
N ARG A 629 9.92 -35.45 11.14
CA ARG A 629 11.17 -36.20 10.94
C ARG A 629 11.12 -37.18 9.78
N GLU A 630 9.93 -37.62 9.39
CA GLU A 630 9.71 -38.56 8.29
C GLU A 630 9.89 -37.84 6.95
N ASP A 631 9.17 -36.72 6.78
CA ASP A 631 9.19 -35.89 5.59
C ASP A 631 10.44 -35.00 5.57
N GLY A 632 10.98 -34.64 6.74
CA GLY A 632 12.07 -33.67 6.85
C GLY A 632 11.63 -32.28 6.41
N PHE A 633 10.44 -31.85 6.85
CA PHE A 633 9.79 -30.59 6.50
C PHE A 633 9.03 -30.02 7.71
N PHE A 634 8.74 -28.72 7.71
CA PHE A 634 7.98 -28.07 8.78
C PHE A 634 6.49 -28.01 8.46
N TYR A 635 5.65 -28.32 9.44
CA TYR A 635 4.19 -28.28 9.31
C TYR A 635 3.56 -27.66 10.56
N ASP A 636 2.33 -27.15 10.39
CA ASP A 636 1.47 -26.84 11.53
C ASP A 636 1.05 -28.13 12.24
N VAL A 637 0.75 -28.02 13.54
CA VAL A 637 0.28 -29.15 14.36
C VAL A 637 -1.12 -28.85 14.89
N LEU A 638 -2.07 -29.71 14.55
CA LEU A 638 -3.44 -29.68 15.06
C LEU A 638 -3.51 -30.41 16.41
N HIS A 639 -4.02 -29.73 17.43
CA HIS A 639 -4.34 -30.29 18.73
C HIS A 639 -5.86 -30.51 18.83
N LEU A 640 -6.27 -31.73 19.14
CA LEU A 640 -7.67 -32.09 19.34
C LEU A 640 -8.03 -32.08 20.84
N PRO A 641 -9.30 -31.82 21.22
CA PRO A 641 -9.70 -31.79 22.64
C PRO A 641 -9.49 -33.10 23.40
N ASN A 642 -9.36 -34.23 22.68
CA ASN A 642 -9.07 -35.53 23.27
C ASN A 642 -7.57 -35.74 23.58
N GLY A 643 -6.72 -34.72 23.36
CA GLY A 643 -5.27 -34.77 23.57
C GLY A 643 -4.47 -35.38 22.41
N ALA A 644 -5.13 -35.79 21.32
CA ALA A 644 -4.43 -36.25 20.14
C ALA A 644 -3.86 -35.07 19.34
N THR A 645 -2.68 -35.28 18.76
CA THR A 645 -2.00 -34.28 17.92
C THR A 645 -1.68 -34.85 16.55
N THR A 646 -1.68 -34.01 15.52
CA THR A 646 -1.42 -34.44 14.14
C THR A 646 -0.78 -33.33 13.33
N HIS A 647 0.30 -33.65 12.60
CA HIS A 647 0.89 -32.74 11.62
C HIS A 647 -0.06 -32.51 10.45
N MET A 648 -0.32 -31.24 10.15
CA MET A 648 -1.02 -30.82 8.96
C MET A 648 -0.05 -30.82 7.80
N LYS A 649 0.13 -31.99 7.15
CA LYS A 649 1.08 -32.23 6.04
C LYS A 649 0.72 -31.50 4.74
N VAL A 650 0.55 -30.18 4.83
CA VAL A 650 0.38 -29.24 3.72
C VAL A 650 1.74 -28.63 3.41
N ARG A 651 2.35 -29.02 2.29
CA ARG A 651 3.64 -28.50 1.82
C ARG A 651 3.43 -27.10 1.23
N SER A 652 3.38 -26.10 2.10
CA SER A 652 3.18 -24.70 1.73
C SER A 652 4.33 -23.80 2.18
N MET A 653 4.22 -22.51 1.86
CA MET A 653 5.13 -21.45 2.30
C MET A 653 5.31 -21.44 3.83
N VAL A 654 4.31 -21.91 4.59
CA VAL A 654 4.38 -22.10 6.04
C VAL A 654 5.60 -22.92 6.46
N GLY A 655 5.95 -23.96 5.69
CA GLY A 655 7.11 -24.80 5.97
C GLY A 655 8.44 -24.23 5.47
N LEU A 656 8.40 -23.16 4.67
CA LEU A 656 9.58 -22.44 4.17
C LEU A 656 9.92 -21.18 4.99
N ILE A 657 8.94 -20.56 5.64
CA ILE A 657 9.13 -19.38 6.52
C ILE A 657 10.20 -19.57 7.61
N PRO A 658 10.43 -20.76 8.20
CA PRO A 658 11.56 -20.99 9.11
C PRO A 658 12.93 -20.56 8.56
N LEU A 659 13.11 -20.56 7.23
CA LEU A 659 14.35 -20.13 6.57
C LEU A 659 14.63 -18.63 6.75
N PHE A 660 13.61 -17.81 7.00
CA PHE A 660 13.77 -16.35 7.12
C PHE A 660 14.48 -15.90 8.40
N ALA A 661 14.45 -16.74 9.43
CA ALA A 661 15.06 -16.43 10.71
C ALA A 661 16.54 -16.82 10.70
N VAL A 662 17.34 -15.98 10.05
CA VAL A 662 18.80 -16.11 9.97
C VAL A 662 19.48 -14.77 10.26
N GLU A 663 20.59 -14.80 10.99
CA GLU A 663 21.41 -13.61 11.26
C GLU A 663 22.88 -13.98 11.46
N THR A 664 23.78 -13.08 11.06
CA THR A 664 25.22 -13.24 11.25
C THR A 664 25.72 -12.32 12.36
N LEU A 665 26.39 -12.89 13.36
CA LEU A 665 27.05 -12.12 14.40
C LEU A 665 28.50 -11.82 14.01
N ASP A 666 28.80 -10.55 13.81
CA ASP A 666 30.15 -10.02 13.55
C ASP A 666 31.02 -10.11 14.81
N SER A 667 32.14 -10.82 14.74
CA SER A 667 33.04 -10.99 15.89
C SER A 667 33.65 -9.69 16.38
N GLU A 668 33.95 -8.71 15.52
CA GLU A 668 34.48 -7.43 15.96
C GLU A 668 33.46 -6.70 16.85
N LEU A 669 32.18 -6.74 16.44
CA LEU A 669 31.09 -6.16 17.21
C LEU A 669 30.91 -6.90 18.54
N ILE A 670 30.87 -8.24 18.53
CA ILE A 670 30.71 -9.02 19.77
C ILE A 670 31.88 -8.80 20.73
N ASP A 671 33.10 -8.71 20.24
CA ASP A 671 34.30 -8.50 21.06
C ASP A 671 34.31 -7.11 21.71
N SER A 672 33.69 -6.12 21.07
CA SER A 672 33.48 -4.78 21.65
C SER A 672 32.38 -4.73 22.73
N LEU A 673 31.57 -5.78 22.87
CA LEU A 673 30.42 -5.87 23.79
C LEU A 673 30.61 -7.02 24.81
N PRO A 674 31.48 -6.83 25.83
CA PRO A 674 31.95 -7.92 26.68
C PRO A 674 30.85 -8.55 27.55
N ARG A 675 29.79 -7.80 27.94
CA ARG A 675 28.71 -8.37 28.75
C ARG A 675 27.84 -9.30 27.91
N PHE A 676 27.49 -8.86 26.71
CA PHE A 676 26.76 -9.71 25.76
C PHE A 676 27.58 -10.96 25.40
N LYS A 677 28.86 -10.79 25.06
CA LYS A 677 29.77 -11.91 24.74
C LYS A 677 29.82 -12.94 25.87
N HIS A 678 29.93 -12.50 27.12
CA HIS A 678 29.96 -13.41 28.26
C HIS A 678 28.65 -14.20 28.42
N ARG A 679 27.49 -13.54 28.29
CA ARG A 679 26.18 -14.24 28.38
C ARG A 679 25.97 -15.20 27.22
N MET A 680 26.29 -14.80 26.00
CA MET A 680 26.22 -15.67 24.83
C MET A 680 27.08 -16.93 25.03
N GLN A 681 28.32 -16.77 25.48
CA GLN A 681 29.22 -17.89 25.75
C GLN A 681 28.67 -18.81 26.84
N TRP A 682 28.10 -18.26 27.92
CA TRP A 682 27.45 -19.03 28.97
C TRP A 682 26.32 -19.91 28.40
N PHE A 683 25.47 -19.38 27.52
CA PHE A 683 24.40 -20.17 26.89
C PHE A 683 24.96 -21.29 26.01
N ILE A 684 25.99 -21.02 25.22
CA ILE A 684 26.64 -22.04 24.37
C ILE A 684 27.19 -23.19 25.23
N GLU A 685 27.81 -22.88 26.37
CA GLU A 685 28.43 -23.87 27.26
C GLU A 685 27.40 -24.65 28.11
N ASN A 686 26.28 -24.02 28.48
CA ASN A 686 25.32 -24.58 29.44
C ASN A 686 24.02 -25.09 28.79
N ARG A 687 23.80 -24.84 27.49
CA ARG A 687 22.63 -25.32 26.72
C ARG A 687 23.08 -26.06 25.46
N PRO A 688 23.49 -27.34 25.58
CA PRO A 688 23.99 -28.12 24.43
C PRO A 688 22.92 -28.36 23.35
N ASP A 689 21.64 -28.32 23.71
CA ASP A 689 20.50 -28.34 22.79
C ASP A 689 20.40 -27.08 21.91
N PHE A 690 21.02 -25.97 22.30
CA PHE A 690 21.12 -24.77 21.48
C PHE A 690 22.34 -24.78 20.55
N ALA A 691 23.44 -25.42 20.95
CA ALA A 691 24.69 -25.44 20.17
C ALA A 691 24.48 -25.95 18.72
N GLN A 692 23.47 -26.80 18.48
CA GLN A 692 23.09 -27.29 17.14
C GLN A 692 22.47 -26.23 16.21
N HIS A 693 22.04 -25.07 16.74
CA HIS A 693 21.47 -23.93 16.00
C HIS A 693 22.45 -22.79 15.81
N LEU A 694 23.64 -22.91 16.40
CA LEU A 694 24.74 -21.97 16.27
C LEU A 694 25.82 -22.59 15.38
N GLU A 695 25.83 -22.22 14.11
CA GLU A 695 26.90 -22.63 13.20
C GLU A 695 28.06 -21.65 13.33
N THR A 696 29.28 -22.17 13.50
CA THR A 696 30.50 -21.37 13.58
C THR A 696 31.39 -21.68 12.39
N GLN A 697 31.71 -20.67 11.60
CA GLN A 697 32.69 -20.77 10.53
C GLN A 697 33.92 -19.96 10.92
N SER A 698 35.11 -20.54 10.75
CA SER A 698 36.36 -19.81 10.88
C SER A 698 37.08 -19.78 9.54
N GLN A 699 37.43 -18.58 9.08
CA GLN A 699 38.21 -18.35 7.87
C GLN A 699 39.22 -17.23 8.14
N ASP A 700 40.49 -17.44 7.81
CA ASP A 700 41.58 -16.46 7.94
C ASP A 700 41.73 -15.81 9.32
N GLY A 701 41.35 -16.52 10.39
CA GLY A 701 41.41 -16.02 11.78
C GLY A 701 40.16 -15.26 12.23
N GLU A 702 39.25 -14.91 11.32
CA GLU A 702 37.91 -14.43 11.67
C GLU A 702 37.02 -15.60 12.04
N VAL A 703 36.24 -15.44 13.10
CA VAL A 703 35.18 -16.37 13.50
C VAL A 703 33.85 -15.70 13.17
N ARG A 704 32.98 -16.35 12.41
CA ARG A 704 31.61 -15.89 12.19
C ARG A 704 30.65 -16.89 12.80
N ARG A 705 29.67 -16.36 13.53
CA ARG A 705 28.61 -17.15 14.14
C ARG A 705 27.31 -16.87 13.41
N PHE A 706 26.62 -17.93 13.01
CA PHE A 706 25.33 -17.89 12.34
C PHE A 706 24.26 -18.38 13.30
N LEU A 707 23.26 -17.54 13.52
CA LEU A 707 22.05 -17.91 14.23
C LEU A 707 20.98 -18.26 13.20
N SER A 708 20.43 -19.47 13.26
CA SER A 708 19.31 -19.86 12.41
C SER A 708 18.37 -20.84 13.10
N LEU A 709 17.06 -20.70 12.84
CA LEU A 709 16.08 -21.72 13.23
C LEU A 709 16.35 -23.05 12.51
N VAL A 710 16.86 -22.98 11.27
CA VAL A 710 17.11 -24.13 10.40
C VAL A 710 18.60 -24.41 10.36
N ASN A 711 19.04 -25.45 11.08
CA ASN A 711 20.44 -25.88 11.03
C ASN A 711 20.82 -26.47 9.66
N ARG A 712 22.12 -26.71 9.43
CA ARG A 712 22.67 -27.15 8.15
C ARG A 712 22.00 -28.41 7.58
N ASP A 713 21.71 -29.40 8.43
CA ASP A 713 21.12 -30.67 7.98
C ASP A 713 19.66 -30.48 7.56
N ARG A 714 18.88 -29.72 8.33
CA ARG A 714 17.50 -29.38 7.99
C ARG A 714 17.41 -28.47 6.77
N LEU A 715 18.34 -27.53 6.62
CA LEU A 715 18.42 -26.66 5.46
C LEU A 715 18.51 -27.50 4.19
N ARG A 716 19.44 -28.46 4.15
CA ARG A 716 19.57 -29.40 3.04
C ARG A 716 18.27 -30.17 2.80
N SER A 717 17.58 -30.59 3.86
CA SER A 717 16.31 -31.30 3.73
C SER A 717 15.22 -30.43 3.09
N VAL A 718 15.00 -29.22 3.59
CA VAL A 718 13.98 -28.28 3.09
C VAL A 718 14.29 -27.85 1.64
N LEU A 719 15.56 -27.59 1.32
CA LEU A 719 15.98 -27.20 -0.03
C LEU A 719 15.69 -28.27 -1.08
N ARG A 720 15.66 -29.56 -0.71
CA ARG A 720 15.24 -30.63 -1.65
C ARG A 720 13.82 -30.45 -2.14
N TYR A 721 12.92 -29.92 -1.31
CA TYR A 721 11.55 -29.59 -1.73
C TYR A 721 11.51 -28.24 -2.44
N MET A 722 12.12 -27.21 -1.84
CA MET A 722 12.05 -25.84 -2.35
C MET A 722 12.60 -25.73 -3.78
N LEU A 723 13.68 -26.44 -4.09
CA LEU A 723 14.37 -26.39 -5.39
C LEU A 723 13.91 -27.46 -6.38
N ASN A 724 12.85 -28.21 -6.06
CA ASN A 724 12.29 -29.22 -6.96
C ASN A 724 11.15 -28.63 -7.78
N GLU A 725 11.21 -28.82 -9.11
CA GLU A 725 10.21 -28.30 -10.06
C GLU A 725 8.82 -28.94 -9.89
N GLU A 726 8.79 -30.19 -9.43
CA GLU A 726 7.56 -30.94 -9.10
C GLU A 726 6.97 -30.53 -7.74
N GLU A 727 7.67 -29.67 -7.01
CA GLU A 727 7.23 -29.15 -5.71
C GLU A 727 7.07 -27.63 -5.79
N PHE A 728 8.01 -26.86 -5.23
CA PHE A 728 7.87 -25.41 -5.11
C PHE A 728 8.52 -24.61 -6.25
N LEU A 729 9.60 -25.11 -6.85
CA LEU A 729 10.34 -24.34 -7.86
C LEU A 729 9.54 -24.26 -9.16
N SER A 730 9.38 -23.07 -9.71
CA SER A 730 8.83 -22.86 -11.04
C SER A 730 9.78 -22.01 -11.89
N PRO A 731 9.56 -21.92 -13.21
CA PRO A 731 10.29 -20.98 -14.07
C PRO A 731 10.16 -19.50 -13.67
N TYR A 732 9.22 -19.17 -12.77
CA TYR A 732 8.89 -17.80 -12.38
C TYR A 732 9.19 -17.48 -10.90
N GLY A 733 9.64 -18.46 -10.10
CA GLY A 733 9.88 -18.32 -8.66
C GLY A 733 9.34 -19.48 -7.82
N ILE A 734 9.39 -19.32 -6.49
CA ILE A 734 8.92 -20.30 -5.51
C ILE A 734 7.42 -20.12 -5.27
N ARG A 735 6.65 -21.18 -5.52
CA ARG A 735 5.19 -21.25 -5.30
C ARG A 735 4.83 -21.14 -3.82
N ALA A 736 3.67 -20.60 -3.50
CA ALA A 736 3.17 -20.58 -2.13
C ALA A 736 2.68 -21.95 -1.63
N LEU A 737 2.26 -22.84 -2.53
CA LEU A 737 1.92 -24.23 -2.25
C LEU A 737 2.65 -25.14 -3.23
N SER A 738 3.14 -26.27 -2.74
CA SER A 738 3.80 -27.26 -3.58
C SER A 738 2.86 -27.80 -4.66
N ARG A 739 3.37 -27.92 -5.89
CA ARG A 739 2.70 -28.56 -7.02
C ARG A 739 2.34 -30.02 -6.75
N TYR A 740 3.04 -30.68 -5.81
CA TYR A 740 2.70 -32.03 -5.34
C TYR A 740 1.20 -32.18 -4.98
N HIS A 741 0.60 -31.13 -4.41
CA HIS A 741 -0.81 -31.12 -4.01
C HIS A 741 -1.80 -31.06 -5.19
N ASN A 742 -1.33 -30.89 -6.42
CA ASN A 742 -2.15 -31.04 -7.63
C ASN A 742 -2.67 -32.47 -7.76
N ASP A 743 -1.79 -33.45 -7.54
CA ASP A 743 -2.13 -34.87 -7.65
C ASP A 743 -2.45 -35.49 -6.27
N HIS A 744 -2.01 -34.82 -5.19
CA HIS A 744 -2.12 -35.30 -3.81
C HIS A 744 -2.71 -34.20 -2.91
N PRO A 745 -3.97 -33.81 -3.11
CA PRO A 745 -4.65 -32.81 -2.29
C PRO A 745 -4.61 -33.21 -0.82
N TYR A 746 -4.36 -32.24 0.06
CA TYR A 746 -4.41 -32.53 1.49
C TYR A 746 -5.86 -32.54 1.96
N VAL A 747 -6.27 -33.62 2.64
CA VAL A 747 -7.64 -33.81 3.10
C VAL A 747 -7.63 -34.25 4.57
N VAL A 748 -8.45 -33.61 5.40
CA VAL A 748 -8.70 -34.02 6.78
C VAL A 748 -10.21 -34.07 7.04
N SER A 749 -10.68 -35.16 7.64
CA SER A 749 -12.08 -35.31 8.04
C SER A 749 -12.24 -34.99 9.51
N VAL A 750 -13.01 -33.94 9.83
CA VAL A 750 -13.31 -33.50 11.19
C VAL A 750 -14.81 -33.49 11.39
N MET A 751 -15.30 -34.16 12.44
CA MET A 751 -16.74 -34.20 12.79
C MET A 751 -17.66 -34.61 11.62
N GLY A 752 -17.17 -35.45 10.69
CA GLY A 752 -17.93 -35.89 9.51
C GLY A 752 -17.93 -34.91 8.33
N HIS A 753 -17.20 -33.79 8.43
CA HIS A 753 -16.99 -32.85 7.33
C HIS A 753 -15.57 -32.97 6.78
N GLU A 754 -15.45 -32.98 5.46
CA GLU A 754 -14.18 -32.98 4.75
C GLU A 754 -13.66 -31.54 4.64
N HIS A 755 -12.42 -31.32 5.08
CA HIS A 755 -11.67 -30.09 4.84
C HIS A 755 -10.49 -30.39 3.91
N ARG A 756 -10.31 -29.54 2.91
CA ARG A 756 -9.42 -29.82 1.78
C ARG A 756 -8.58 -28.61 1.35
N VAL A 757 -7.33 -28.89 0.98
CA VAL A 757 -6.41 -27.94 0.36
C VAL A 757 -5.98 -28.49 -0.99
N ASP A 758 -6.40 -27.80 -2.05
CA ASP A 758 -6.06 -28.07 -3.43
C ASP A 758 -4.89 -27.19 -3.90
N TYR A 759 -4.24 -27.61 -4.99
CA TYR A 759 -3.30 -26.76 -5.72
C TYR A 759 -4.04 -25.91 -6.76
N GLU A 760 -4.03 -24.60 -6.53
CA GLU A 760 -4.75 -23.58 -7.29
C GLU A 760 -3.72 -22.54 -7.78
N PRO A 761 -3.05 -22.73 -8.92
CA PRO A 761 -1.96 -21.85 -9.37
C PRO A 761 -2.38 -20.46 -9.84
N ALA A 762 -3.69 -20.20 -9.96
CA ALA A 762 -4.28 -18.96 -10.46
C ALA A 762 -5.28 -18.40 -9.42
N GLU A 763 -6.53 -18.18 -9.79
CA GLU A 763 -7.56 -17.66 -8.87
C GLU A 763 -8.03 -18.72 -7.86
N SER A 764 -8.51 -18.27 -6.70
CA SER A 764 -8.99 -19.15 -5.63
C SER A 764 -10.34 -19.77 -5.99
N SER A 765 -10.50 -21.07 -5.74
CA SER A 765 -11.81 -21.73 -5.90
C SER A 765 -12.78 -21.42 -4.75
N THR A 766 -12.29 -20.78 -3.68
CA THR A 766 -13.04 -20.46 -2.46
C THR A 766 -13.13 -18.95 -2.23
N GLY A 767 -14.22 -18.50 -1.60
CA GLY A 767 -14.44 -17.08 -1.25
C GLY A 767 -13.90 -16.66 0.14
N LEU A 768 -12.98 -17.44 0.73
CA LEU A 768 -12.37 -17.07 2.02
C LEU A 768 -11.67 -15.71 1.90
N PHE A 769 -11.84 -14.86 2.92
CA PHE A 769 -11.26 -13.50 2.96
C PHE A 769 -11.61 -12.60 1.76
N GLY A 770 -12.79 -12.77 1.16
CA GLY A 770 -13.27 -11.94 0.04
C GLY A 770 -12.93 -12.49 -1.34
N GLY A 771 -12.01 -13.47 -1.43
CA GLY A 771 -11.70 -14.20 -2.66
C GLY A 771 -10.59 -13.61 -3.54
N ASN A 772 -10.19 -12.36 -3.29
CA ASN A 772 -9.14 -11.65 -4.05
C ASN A 772 -7.72 -12.22 -3.88
N SER A 773 -7.47 -12.91 -2.77
CA SER A 773 -6.14 -13.42 -2.39
C SER A 773 -6.08 -14.93 -2.53
N ASN A 774 -4.98 -15.44 -3.11
CA ASN A 774 -4.72 -16.88 -3.22
C ASN A 774 -3.27 -17.26 -2.91
N TRP A 775 -3.09 -18.12 -1.90
CA TRP A 775 -1.83 -18.68 -1.43
C TRP A 775 -1.68 -20.18 -1.75
N ARG A 776 -2.63 -20.79 -2.47
CA ARG A 776 -2.66 -22.22 -2.79
C ARG A 776 -1.94 -22.60 -4.08
N GLY A 777 -0.96 -21.79 -4.50
CA GLY A 777 -0.22 -22.07 -5.73
C GLY A 777 0.52 -20.87 -6.33
N PRO A 778 -0.03 -19.64 -6.30
CA PRO A 778 0.61 -18.48 -6.90
C PRO A 778 1.96 -18.14 -6.25
N ILE A 779 2.73 -17.31 -6.94
CA ILE A 779 4.05 -16.86 -6.51
C ILE A 779 3.93 -15.45 -5.98
N TRP A 780 4.32 -15.27 -4.72
CA TRP A 780 4.26 -13.99 -4.04
C TRP A 780 5.64 -13.36 -3.94
N PHE A 781 5.79 -12.16 -4.51
CA PHE A 781 7.05 -11.43 -4.57
C PHE A 781 7.67 -11.16 -3.18
N PRO A 782 6.93 -10.68 -2.15
CA PRO A 782 7.52 -10.35 -0.85
C PRO A 782 8.24 -11.53 -0.16
N VAL A 783 7.61 -12.71 -0.12
CA VAL A 783 8.20 -13.89 0.51
C VAL A 783 9.32 -14.50 -0.33
N ASN A 784 9.24 -14.43 -1.66
CA ASN A 784 10.34 -14.81 -2.55
C ASN A 784 11.57 -13.90 -2.35
N TYR A 785 11.36 -12.59 -2.16
CA TYR A 785 12.43 -11.67 -1.82
C TYR A 785 13.11 -12.06 -0.49
N LEU A 786 12.32 -12.42 0.54
CA LEU A 786 12.87 -12.90 1.80
C LEU A 786 13.64 -14.22 1.65
N LEU A 787 13.17 -15.15 0.82
CA LEU A 787 13.89 -16.40 0.51
C LEU A 787 15.25 -16.13 -0.17
N ILE A 788 15.33 -15.13 -1.04
CA ILE A 788 16.59 -14.74 -1.71
C ILE A 788 17.53 -14.02 -0.74
N GLU A 789 16.98 -13.24 0.19
CA GLU A 789 17.76 -12.52 1.20
C GLU A 789 18.36 -13.43 2.27
N SER A 790 17.62 -14.48 2.65
CA SER A 790 17.98 -15.43 3.71
C SER A 790 18.96 -16.48 3.22
#